data_AF-A0AAU1U3E1-F1
#
_entry.id   AF-A0AAU1U3E1-F1
#
_cell.length_a   1.000
_cell.length_b   1.000
_cell.length_c   1.000
_cell.angle_alpha   90.00
_cell.angle_beta   90.00
_cell.angle_gamma   90.00
#
_symmetry.space_group_name_H-M   'P 1'
#
loop_
_entity.id
_entity.type
_entity.pdbx_description
1 polymer ?
#
loop_
_entity_poly.entity_id
_entity_poly.type
_entity_poly.pdbx_seq_one_letter_code
_entity_poly.pdbx_strand_id
1 'polypeptide(L)'
;MDDDHSSVRPYMHGYDAAALKSWSPGTDRWARHFRSRVPLAPRIAPFPATQAHPDLATGPRLMNLTYDYDDAFFTARKYGDAFARRLLRFWQYSDFYGSWHGLPVDGSPVDDPAHGLVNLPNPAYTDAAHRNGVRSLGCWFWPRSGDFEDYLEQRADGSFPVADKLIEMAAYFGFDGYFVNHEAETPPGQAARLHDLLRSLRERAPEGFHLQWYDTITPHGHLDYLNHLNTVNAPWLDVSDSFFANYWMTSEGVETSRATALKLGRDPYATVFHGTENEQFGFDPEYDPRLLFPPGEAARTSWALFGSHFVKELAPRHDDPDAQEEVFGRERRYWSGPREDPTRSGRLLPHDRRTPRDRDDHRAWDGVAHHITERSVIGAFPFVTRFNTGHGRAFFLDGRRAADGDWHNASVQDVLPTWQFWTRAEGVGAEGTGADGAGAEGAGAEGAGAEGAGAEGAGPEGAGAPLSVGFDHELAYDGGSSLLVSGPLGPDGAMTVRLYKTALTVTGAERLAVTAHGTDGVDLEVGLLFQDAPDAFVWLAAGSAAGWHTTTHGLGTFRGRTIAAVGLRVSSRRPTRCAIRIGELALLGPEFTPPAPPEDFTVDEVLADGESVHVFLSWRLTGDGVRHYDLLRDDDGSWLGRIYDDVYCLSLPAPAASETVTRLRLVAVAPDGSRSAPATAEAHRPR
;
A
#
# COMPACT_ATOMS: atom_id res chain seq x y z
N MET A 1 17.51 20.52 1.93
CA MET A 1 17.46 19.34 2.82
C MET A 1 18.62 19.51 3.78
N ASP A 2 18.35 20.03 4.96
CA ASP A 2 19.22 19.78 6.10
C ASP A 2 18.98 18.32 6.45
N ASP A 3 19.88 17.42 6.05
CA ASP A 3 19.80 16.04 6.48
C ASP A 3 20.03 16.00 8.00
N ASP A 4 18.93 15.85 8.73
CA ASP A 4 18.92 15.50 10.14
C ASP A 4 19.53 14.10 10.31
N HIS A 5 20.86 14.03 10.28
CA HIS A 5 21.70 12.83 10.44
C HIS A 5 21.79 12.35 11.90
N SER A 6 20.78 12.67 12.71
CA SER A 6 20.68 12.25 14.10
C SER A 6 20.90 10.74 14.26
N SER A 7 22.05 10.36 14.81
CA SER A 7 22.35 8.97 15.19
C SER A 7 21.67 8.56 16.50
N VAL A 8 20.82 9.42 17.06
CA VAL A 8 20.17 9.19 18.36
C VAL A 8 18.70 8.75 18.25
N ARG A 9 18.11 8.73 17.05
CA ARG A 9 16.74 8.21 16.79
C ARG A 9 16.81 6.89 16.00
N PRO A 10 15.83 5.96 16.14
CA PRO A 10 15.80 4.75 15.33
C PRO A 10 15.76 5.02 13.82
N TYR A 11 16.68 4.42 13.09
CA TYR A 11 16.73 4.38 11.62
C TYR A 11 17.01 2.96 11.11
N MET A 12 16.59 2.70 9.88
CA MET A 12 16.85 1.45 9.18
C MET A 12 18.24 1.46 8.57
N HIS A 13 18.89 0.30 8.56
CA HIS A 13 20.21 0.09 7.98
C HIS A 13 20.27 -1.27 7.27
N GLY A 14 21.25 -1.43 6.39
CA GLY A 14 21.53 -2.69 5.70
C GLY A 14 22.44 -3.61 6.50
N TYR A 15 22.54 -4.86 6.06
CA TYR A 15 23.38 -5.87 6.70
C TYR A 15 24.35 -6.47 5.68
N ASP A 16 25.66 -6.36 5.97
CA ASP A 16 26.67 -7.16 5.28
C ASP A 16 26.75 -8.59 5.86
N ALA A 17 27.63 -9.44 5.34
CA ALA A 17 27.76 -10.82 5.81
C ALA A 17 28.15 -10.92 7.29
N ALA A 18 29.02 -10.03 7.78
CA ALA A 18 29.49 -10.05 9.17
C ALA A 18 28.38 -9.58 10.12
N ALA A 19 27.73 -8.46 9.80
CA ALA A 19 26.58 -7.93 10.52
C ALA A 19 25.45 -8.96 10.53
N LEU A 20 25.12 -9.58 9.40
CA LEU A 20 24.08 -10.60 9.29
C LEU A 20 24.39 -11.83 10.15
N LYS A 21 25.60 -12.40 10.03
CA LYS A 21 25.99 -13.62 10.78
C LYS A 21 26.05 -13.39 12.30
N SER A 22 26.37 -12.17 12.72
CA SER A 22 26.44 -11.78 14.15
C SER A 22 25.13 -11.21 14.70
N TRP A 23 24.15 -10.92 13.83
CA TRP A 23 22.91 -10.27 14.22
C TRP A 23 22.14 -11.05 15.27
N SER A 24 21.64 -10.36 16.26
CA SER A 24 20.62 -10.78 17.20
C SER A 24 19.85 -9.53 17.65
N PRO A 25 18.67 -9.67 18.26
CA PRO A 25 17.94 -8.52 18.80
C PRO A 25 18.75 -7.64 19.78
N GLY A 26 19.78 -8.20 20.44
CA GLY A 26 20.62 -7.48 21.38
C GLY A 26 21.85 -6.80 20.78
N THR A 27 22.24 -7.14 19.54
CA THR A 27 23.39 -6.53 18.86
C THR A 27 22.99 -5.36 17.96
N ASP A 28 21.71 -5.25 17.64
CA ASP A 28 21.12 -4.16 16.86
C ASP A 28 20.28 -3.28 17.80
N ARG A 29 20.80 -2.07 18.09
CA ARG A 29 20.18 -1.12 19.02
C ARG A 29 18.75 -0.75 18.62
N TRP A 30 18.45 -0.75 17.32
CA TRP A 30 17.18 -0.27 16.79
C TRP A 30 16.19 -1.39 16.50
N ALA A 31 16.63 -2.66 16.53
CA ALA A 31 15.84 -3.82 16.15
C ALA A 31 14.41 -3.83 16.71
N ARG A 32 14.24 -3.52 18.01
CA ARG A 32 12.91 -3.52 18.66
C ARG A 32 11.93 -2.51 18.06
N HIS A 33 12.41 -1.39 17.52
CA HIS A 33 11.60 -0.33 16.93
C HIS A 33 11.18 -0.62 15.49
N PHE A 34 11.80 -1.63 14.86
CA PHE A 34 11.56 -1.97 13.47
C PHE A 34 10.76 -3.26 13.27
N ARG A 35 10.00 -3.69 14.27
CA ARG A 35 9.11 -4.84 14.17
C ARG A 35 7.76 -4.44 13.57
N SER A 36 7.22 -5.30 12.72
CA SER A 36 5.80 -5.34 12.41
C SER A 36 5.10 -6.23 13.44
N ARG A 37 3.95 -5.76 13.94
CA ARG A 37 3.10 -6.48 14.89
C ARG A 37 1.76 -6.88 14.30
N VAL A 38 1.46 -6.36 13.10
CA VAL A 38 0.20 -6.61 12.43
C VAL A 38 0.27 -7.97 11.73
N PRO A 39 -0.59 -8.94 12.06
CA PRO A 39 -0.60 -10.22 11.37
C PRO A 39 -1.13 -10.07 9.94
N LEU A 40 -0.65 -10.94 9.04
CA LEU A 40 -1.15 -11.02 7.67
C LEU A 40 -2.65 -11.35 7.64
N ALA A 41 -3.46 -10.41 7.16
CA ALA A 41 -4.91 -10.56 7.12
C ALA A 41 -5.34 -11.54 6.01
N PRO A 42 -6.29 -12.46 6.28
CA PRO A 42 -6.83 -13.34 5.26
C PRO A 42 -7.68 -12.56 4.25
N ARG A 43 -7.60 -12.94 2.98
CA ARG A 43 -8.43 -12.37 1.91
C ARG A 43 -9.69 -13.20 1.71
N ILE A 44 -10.80 -12.52 1.38
CA ILE A 44 -12.05 -13.17 1.03
C ILE A 44 -11.94 -13.86 -0.35
N ALA A 45 -12.78 -14.86 -0.58
CA ALA A 45 -12.90 -15.47 -1.89
C ALA A 45 -13.37 -14.45 -2.95
N PRO A 46 -12.93 -14.56 -4.21
CA PRO A 46 -13.44 -13.72 -5.29
C PRO A 46 -14.96 -13.85 -5.47
N PHE A 47 -15.60 -12.75 -5.84
CA PHE A 47 -17.02 -12.71 -6.20
C PHE A 47 -17.21 -11.88 -7.48
N PRO A 48 -17.23 -12.51 -8.68
CA PRO A 48 -17.19 -11.82 -9.96
C PRO A 48 -18.26 -10.75 -10.17
N ALA A 49 -19.47 -10.93 -9.61
CA ALA A 49 -20.56 -9.96 -9.76
C ALA A 49 -20.26 -8.58 -9.14
N THR A 50 -19.26 -8.49 -8.27
CA THR A 50 -18.79 -7.20 -7.72
C THR A 50 -17.51 -6.69 -8.37
N GLN A 51 -16.87 -7.48 -9.25
CA GLN A 51 -15.60 -7.09 -9.85
C GLN A 51 -15.74 -5.87 -10.76
N ALA A 52 -14.71 -5.03 -10.80
CA ALA A 52 -14.65 -3.95 -11.77
C ALA A 52 -14.69 -4.49 -13.22
N HIS A 53 -14.02 -5.63 -13.42
CA HIS A 53 -14.09 -6.44 -14.64
C HIS A 53 -14.47 -7.88 -14.27
N PRO A 54 -15.74 -8.29 -14.47
CA PRO A 54 -16.22 -9.61 -14.07
C PRO A 54 -15.62 -10.76 -14.89
N ASP A 55 -15.13 -10.47 -16.09
CA ASP A 55 -14.58 -11.48 -17.01
C ASP A 55 -13.09 -11.78 -16.76
N LEU A 56 -12.41 -10.99 -15.92
CA LEU A 56 -11.00 -11.25 -15.60
C LEU A 56 -10.85 -12.50 -14.73
N ALA A 57 -9.80 -13.27 -15.05
CA ALA A 57 -9.36 -14.36 -14.20
C ALA A 57 -8.88 -13.83 -12.84
N THR A 58 -9.20 -14.55 -11.77
CA THR A 58 -8.86 -14.15 -10.38
C THR A 58 -7.59 -14.83 -9.85
N GLY A 59 -7.00 -15.73 -10.65
CA GLY A 59 -5.76 -16.43 -10.35
C GLY A 59 -4.48 -15.58 -10.47
N PRO A 60 -4.31 -14.75 -11.51
CA PRO A 60 -3.12 -13.92 -11.69
C PRO A 60 -2.81 -13.04 -10.48
N ARG A 61 -1.53 -12.98 -10.13
CA ARG A 61 -1.01 -12.27 -8.96
C ARG A 61 -0.15 -11.09 -9.38
N LEU A 62 0.08 -10.18 -8.44
CA LEU A 62 0.94 -9.02 -8.63
C LEU A 62 2.04 -8.94 -7.58
N MET A 63 3.29 -8.82 -8.02
CA MET A 63 4.42 -8.40 -7.18
C MET A 63 4.67 -6.91 -7.40
N ASN A 64 4.71 -6.12 -6.34
CA ASN A 64 5.04 -4.70 -6.39
C ASN A 64 6.36 -4.44 -5.66
N LEU A 65 7.44 -4.27 -6.43
CA LEU A 65 8.79 -4.01 -5.94
C LEU A 65 9.03 -2.49 -5.99
N THR A 66 9.11 -1.83 -4.83
CA THR A 66 9.12 -0.37 -4.75
C THR A 66 9.75 0.15 -3.45
N TYR A 67 10.12 1.43 -3.48
CA TYR A 67 10.62 2.22 -2.36
C TYR A 67 9.60 2.33 -1.22
N ASP A 68 10.08 2.24 0.01
CA ASP A 68 9.35 2.30 1.29
C ASP A 68 10.05 3.11 2.39
N TYR A 69 11.03 3.91 2.00
CA TYR A 69 11.71 4.83 2.89
C TYR A 69 11.53 6.27 2.38
N ASP A 70 11.80 7.24 3.26
CA ASP A 70 11.95 8.63 2.84
C ASP A 70 13.15 8.78 1.89
N ASP A 71 13.23 9.89 1.15
CA ASP A 71 14.15 10.10 0.01
C ASP A 71 15.67 10.06 0.36
N ALA A 72 16.05 9.68 1.59
CA ALA A 72 17.44 9.63 2.06
C ALA A 72 17.82 8.23 2.59
N PHE A 73 18.81 7.62 1.91
CA PHE A 73 19.40 6.30 2.24
C PHE A 73 19.88 6.16 3.70
N PHE A 74 20.26 7.25 4.35
CA PHE A 74 20.83 7.26 5.71
C PHE A 74 19.83 7.62 6.82
N THR A 75 18.60 8.00 6.47
CA THR A 75 17.59 8.46 7.46
C THR A 75 16.23 7.78 7.25
N ALA A 76 16.25 6.57 6.70
CA ALA A 76 15.08 5.70 6.56
C ALA A 76 14.42 5.42 7.92
N ARG A 77 13.31 6.10 8.22
CA ARG A 77 12.58 6.02 9.49
C ARG A 77 11.24 5.26 9.30
N LYS A 78 10.73 4.64 10.37
CA LYS A 78 9.41 3.97 10.38
C LYS A 78 8.26 4.97 10.16
N TYR A 79 8.42 6.20 10.66
CA TYR A 79 7.44 7.29 10.58
C TYR A 79 8.12 8.65 10.81
N GLY A 80 7.47 9.73 10.36
CA GLY A 80 8.02 11.08 10.41
C GLY A 80 6.96 12.19 10.34
N ASP A 81 7.44 13.40 10.11
CA ASP A 81 6.74 14.69 10.20
C ASP A 81 6.51 15.34 8.83
N ALA A 82 6.40 14.52 7.77
CA ALA A 82 6.19 14.98 6.40
C ALA A 82 4.88 14.42 5.82
N PHE A 83 4.06 15.27 5.18
CA PHE A 83 2.83 14.87 4.50
C PHE A 83 3.08 14.38 3.06
N ALA A 84 4.00 15.03 2.34
CA ALA A 84 4.35 14.78 0.94
C ALA A 84 5.13 13.47 0.74
N ARG A 85 4.59 12.37 1.25
CA ARG A 85 5.11 11.01 1.16
C ARG A 85 4.14 10.12 0.40
N ARG A 86 4.68 9.18 -0.36
CA ARG A 86 3.88 8.24 -1.14
C ARG A 86 3.65 6.96 -0.33
N LEU A 87 2.54 6.93 0.40
CA LEU A 87 2.05 5.72 1.05
C LEU A 87 1.12 5.00 0.09
N LEU A 88 1.41 3.75 -0.28
CA LEU A 88 0.61 3.01 -1.25
C LEU A 88 -0.87 2.92 -0.80
N ARG A 89 -1.80 3.26 -1.69
CA ARG A 89 -3.26 3.23 -1.43
C ARG A 89 -4.01 2.14 -2.20
N PHE A 90 -3.28 1.30 -2.92
CA PHE A 90 -3.79 0.35 -3.91
C PHE A 90 -3.42 -1.11 -3.61
N TRP A 91 -3.29 -1.44 -2.32
CA TRP A 91 -2.93 -2.79 -1.84
C TRP A 91 -3.85 -3.91 -2.35
N GLN A 92 -5.10 -3.60 -2.69
CA GLN A 92 -6.07 -4.56 -3.23
C GLN A 92 -5.63 -5.25 -4.52
N TYR A 93 -4.68 -4.66 -5.26
CA TYR A 93 -4.15 -5.25 -6.49
C TYR A 93 -2.86 -6.04 -6.26
N SER A 94 -2.15 -5.84 -5.15
CA SER A 94 -0.88 -6.50 -4.84
C SER A 94 -1.09 -7.83 -4.12
N ASP A 95 -0.27 -8.85 -4.39
CA ASP A 95 -0.17 -10.07 -3.58
C ASP A 95 1.15 -10.10 -2.80
N PHE A 96 2.18 -9.53 -3.40
CA PHE A 96 3.48 -9.32 -2.79
C PHE A 96 3.86 -7.85 -2.89
N TYR A 97 4.47 -7.38 -1.82
CA TYR A 97 5.15 -6.12 -1.70
C TYR A 97 6.61 -6.43 -1.40
N GLY A 98 7.54 -5.86 -2.17
CA GLY A 98 8.97 -5.97 -1.91
C GLY A 98 9.56 -4.59 -1.69
N SER A 99 10.35 -4.44 -0.63
CA SER A 99 11.19 -3.27 -0.46
C SER A 99 12.29 -3.29 -1.51
N TRP A 100 12.50 -2.19 -2.23
CA TRP A 100 13.52 -2.12 -3.27
C TRP A 100 14.52 -1.01 -2.99
N HIS A 101 15.62 -1.28 -2.30
CA HIS A 101 16.80 -0.40 -2.20
C HIS A 101 17.96 -1.17 -1.55
N GLY A 102 19.17 -0.63 -1.61
CA GLY A 102 20.24 -0.97 -0.67
C GLY A 102 20.34 0.10 0.41
N LEU A 103 20.43 -0.30 1.69
CA LEU A 103 20.71 0.60 2.79
C LEU A 103 22.18 0.47 3.22
N PRO A 104 22.83 1.57 3.65
CA PRO A 104 24.16 1.52 4.26
C PRO A 104 24.17 0.62 5.50
N VAL A 105 25.27 -0.09 5.72
CA VAL A 105 25.50 -0.84 6.96
C VAL A 105 25.63 0.15 8.10
N ASP A 106 25.12 -0.22 9.27
CA ASP A 106 25.19 0.63 10.46
C ASP A 106 26.65 1.06 10.76
N GLY A 107 26.83 2.35 11.05
CA GLY A 107 28.15 2.96 11.28
C GLY A 107 28.97 3.27 10.02
N SER A 108 28.44 3.05 8.81
CA SER A 108 29.11 3.45 7.57
C SER A 108 29.29 4.97 7.47
N PRO A 109 30.40 5.46 6.88
CA PRO A 109 30.57 6.89 6.63
C PRO A 109 29.60 7.37 5.54
N VAL A 110 29.12 8.61 5.68
CA VAL A 110 28.15 9.21 4.75
C VAL A 110 28.73 9.42 3.36
N ASP A 111 30.01 9.82 3.28
CA ASP A 111 30.67 10.13 2.01
C ASP A 111 31.04 8.88 1.19
N ASP A 112 31.08 7.70 1.82
CA ASP A 112 31.46 6.44 1.18
C ASP A 112 30.78 5.23 1.86
N PRO A 113 29.44 5.11 1.75
CA PRO A 113 28.70 4.06 2.45
C PRO A 113 29.02 2.66 1.94
N ALA A 114 29.38 1.77 2.88
CA ALA A 114 29.31 0.34 2.64
C ALA A 114 27.83 -0.07 2.67
N HIS A 115 27.32 -0.60 1.56
CA HIS A 115 25.93 -1.07 1.49
C HIS A 115 25.84 -2.55 1.85
N GLY A 116 24.86 -2.89 2.68
CA GLY A 116 24.52 -4.28 2.96
C GLY A 116 23.82 -4.92 1.76
N LEU A 117 24.01 -6.23 1.58
CA LEU A 117 23.29 -6.98 0.54
C LEU A 117 21.85 -7.32 0.97
N VAL A 118 21.59 -7.36 2.29
CA VAL A 118 20.25 -7.61 2.83
C VAL A 118 19.64 -6.29 3.29
N ASN A 119 18.46 -5.98 2.77
CA ASN A 119 17.64 -4.86 3.16
C ASN A 119 16.29 -5.36 3.67
N LEU A 120 15.86 -4.84 4.82
CA LEU A 120 14.60 -5.21 5.46
C LEU A 120 13.49 -4.26 4.99
N PRO A 121 12.25 -4.75 4.85
CA PRO A 121 11.15 -3.87 4.52
C PRO A 121 10.86 -2.92 5.69
N ASN A 122 10.42 -1.71 5.39
CA ASN A 122 9.96 -0.78 6.40
C ASN A 122 8.73 -1.37 7.10
N PRO A 123 8.79 -1.60 8.42
CA PRO A 123 7.72 -2.26 9.15
C PRO A 123 6.40 -1.48 9.13
N ALA A 124 6.41 -0.16 8.91
CA ALA A 124 5.17 0.59 8.72
C ALA A 124 4.46 0.20 7.41
N TYR A 125 5.22 -0.10 6.35
CA TYR A 125 4.69 -0.63 5.10
C TYR A 125 4.33 -2.11 5.22
N THR A 126 5.11 -2.91 5.97
CA THR A 126 4.72 -4.28 6.32
C THR A 126 3.40 -4.32 7.09
N ASP A 127 3.22 -3.45 8.09
CA ASP A 127 1.96 -3.33 8.83
C ASP A 127 0.78 -2.99 7.90
N ALA A 128 0.97 -2.06 6.95
CA ALA A 128 -0.04 -1.72 5.94
C ALA A 128 -0.30 -2.87 4.96
N ALA A 129 0.74 -3.54 4.47
CA ALA A 129 0.67 -4.70 3.59
C ALA A 129 -0.11 -5.84 4.25
N HIS A 130 0.27 -6.22 5.47
CA HIS A 130 -0.37 -7.27 6.25
C HIS A 130 -1.83 -6.95 6.54
N ARG A 131 -2.17 -5.72 6.93
CA ARG A 131 -3.55 -5.28 7.11
C ARG A 131 -4.40 -5.44 5.84
N ASN A 132 -3.79 -5.38 4.66
CA ASN A 132 -4.43 -5.57 3.36
C ASN A 132 -4.22 -6.98 2.75
N GLY A 133 -3.68 -7.93 3.53
CA GLY A 133 -3.46 -9.31 3.11
C GLY A 133 -2.38 -9.46 2.03
N VAL A 134 -1.44 -8.54 1.96
CA VAL A 134 -0.28 -8.54 1.06
C VAL A 134 0.93 -9.05 1.83
N ARG A 135 1.70 -9.97 1.23
CA ARG A 135 2.96 -10.43 1.81
C ARG A 135 4.06 -9.39 1.62
N SER A 136 4.85 -9.12 2.65
CA SER A 136 5.97 -8.19 2.65
C SER A 136 7.30 -8.93 2.56
N LEU A 137 8.09 -8.65 1.53
CA LEU A 137 9.40 -9.27 1.31
C LEU A 137 10.52 -8.25 1.54
N GLY A 138 11.57 -8.67 2.24
CA GLY A 138 12.86 -7.97 2.20
C GLY A 138 13.55 -8.17 0.85
N CYS A 139 14.61 -7.41 0.62
CA CYS A 139 15.45 -7.57 -0.57
C CYS A 139 16.79 -8.19 -0.19
N TRP A 140 17.21 -9.19 -0.95
CA TRP A 140 18.56 -9.71 -0.92
C TRP A 140 19.22 -9.45 -2.28
N PHE A 141 19.88 -8.30 -2.37
CA PHE A 141 20.45 -7.77 -3.60
C PHE A 141 21.96 -8.01 -3.65
N TRP A 142 22.42 -8.77 -4.64
CA TRP A 142 23.84 -8.99 -4.91
C TRP A 142 24.25 -8.16 -6.12
N PRO A 143 25.05 -7.11 -5.95
CA PRO A 143 25.43 -6.21 -7.04
C PRO A 143 26.30 -6.89 -8.09
N ARG A 144 26.42 -6.29 -9.28
CA ARG A 144 27.25 -6.81 -10.40
C ARG A 144 28.73 -7.00 -10.07
N SER A 145 29.21 -6.38 -8.99
CA SER A 145 30.58 -6.48 -8.50
C SER A 145 30.58 -6.61 -6.98
N GLY A 146 31.37 -7.53 -6.44
CA GLY A 146 31.54 -7.74 -5.01
C GLY A 146 32.31 -9.03 -4.74
N ASP A 147 32.78 -9.19 -3.50
CA ASP A 147 33.19 -10.49 -2.97
C ASP A 147 32.06 -11.04 -2.11
N PHE A 148 31.57 -12.22 -2.46
CA PHE A 148 30.41 -12.83 -1.82
C PHE A 148 30.72 -14.10 -1.04
N GLU A 149 31.99 -14.47 -0.92
CA GLU A 149 32.41 -15.72 -0.30
C GLU A 149 31.88 -15.84 1.14
N ASP A 150 31.89 -14.73 1.89
CA ASP A 150 31.44 -14.69 3.29
C ASP A 150 29.93 -14.97 3.46
N TYR A 151 29.11 -14.73 2.44
CA TYR A 151 27.68 -15.07 2.46
C TYR A 151 27.43 -16.54 2.18
N LEU A 152 28.37 -17.21 1.51
CA LEU A 152 28.32 -18.62 1.11
C LEU A 152 29.07 -19.53 2.10
N GLU A 153 29.47 -19.00 3.25
CA GLU A 153 30.12 -19.77 4.31
C GLU A 153 29.22 -20.93 4.75
N GLN A 154 29.79 -22.14 4.74
CA GLN A 154 29.12 -23.35 5.21
C GLN A 154 29.86 -23.86 6.44
N ARG A 155 29.13 -24.14 7.52
CA ARG A 155 29.69 -24.73 8.73
C ARG A 155 30.11 -26.18 8.46
N ALA A 156 30.94 -26.74 9.34
CA ALA A 156 31.40 -28.12 9.25
C ALA A 156 30.28 -29.18 9.28
N ASP A 157 29.10 -28.82 9.80
CA ASP A 157 27.90 -29.67 9.82
C ASP A 157 27.04 -29.55 8.54
N GLY A 158 27.47 -28.73 7.57
CA GLY A 158 26.76 -28.49 6.30
C GLY A 158 25.71 -27.37 6.35
N SER A 159 25.45 -26.77 7.52
CA SER A 159 24.51 -25.65 7.65
C SER A 159 25.08 -24.32 7.16
N PHE A 160 24.21 -23.43 6.69
CA PHE A 160 24.57 -22.07 6.28
C PHE A 160 24.14 -21.05 7.34
N PRO A 161 25.06 -20.31 7.98
CA PRO A 161 24.74 -19.28 8.97
C PRO A 161 23.83 -18.18 8.42
N VAL A 162 24.04 -17.78 7.17
CA VAL A 162 23.22 -16.78 6.49
C VAL A 162 21.77 -17.24 6.38
N ALA A 163 21.53 -18.49 6.01
CA ALA A 163 20.17 -19.02 5.92
C ALA A 163 19.48 -19.09 7.31
N ASP A 164 20.21 -19.36 8.40
CA ASP A 164 19.65 -19.25 9.76
C ASP A 164 19.17 -17.83 10.05
N LYS A 165 20.04 -16.85 9.75
CA LYS A 165 19.82 -15.46 10.11
C LYS A 165 18.73 -14.80 9.29
N LEU A 166 18.60 -15.15 8.01
CA LEU A 166 17.47 -14.69 7.18
C LEU A 166 16.13 -15.19 7.74
N ILE A 167 16.05 -16.44 8.20
CA ILE A 167 14.83 -16.97 8.84
C ILE A 167 14.58 -16.26 10.18
N GLU A 168 15.62 -16.09 11.01
CA GLU A 168 15.53 -15.44 12.32
C GLU A 168 15.07 -13.98 12.21
N MET A 169 15.63 -13.22 11.26
CA MET A 169 15.28 -11.82 11.03
C MET A 169 13.86 -11.67 10.50
N ALA A 170 13.45 -12.45 9.50
CA ALA A 170 12.08 -12.43 9.00
C ALA A 170 11.06 -12.69 10.12
N ALA A 171 11.33 -13.67 10.99
CA ALA A 171 10.49 -13.99 12.14
C ALA A 171 10.48 -12.88 13.21
N TYR A 172 11.63 -12.27 13.51
CA TYR A 172 11.73 -11.24 14.54
C TYR A 172 11.09 -9.92 14.12
N PHE A 173 11.40 -9.46 12.90
CA PHE A 173 10.89 -8.22 12.32
C PHE A 173 9.47 -8.36 11.76
N GLY A 174 9.00 -9.59 11.52
CA GLY A 174 7.61 -9.87 11.17
C GLY A 174 7.29 -9.62 9.71
N PHE A 175 8.16 -10.04 8.78
CA PHE A 175 7.91 -10.01 7.33
C PHE A 175 8.04 -11.42 6.72
N ASP A 176 7.59 -11.62 5.48
CA ASP A 176 7.23 -12.93 4.93
C ASP A 176 8.33 -13.62 4.10
N GLY A 177 9.56 -13.11 4.10
CA GLY A 177 10.67 -13.70 3.34
C GLY A 177 11.38 -12.69 2.44
N TYR A 178 11.96 -13.14 1.32
CA TYR A 178 12.89 -12.33 0.53
C TYR A 178 12.69 -12.44 -0.98
N PHE A 179 12.81 -11.29 -1.64
CA PHE A 179 13.12 -11.19 -3.05
C PHE A 179 14.64 -11.29 -3.23
N VAL A 180 15.11 -12.28 -3.98
CA VAL A 180 16.52 -12.55 -4.21
C VAL A 180 16.90 -12.05 -5.60
N ASN A 181 17.72 -11.01 -5.65
CA ASN A 181 18.26 -10.46 -6.89
C ASN A 181 19.77 -10.66 -6.92
N HIS A 182 20.25 -11.58 -7.76
CA HIS A 182 21.68 -11.87 -7.91
C HIS A 182 22.26 -11.35 -9.24
N GLU A 183 22.71 -10.10 -9.29
CA GLU A 183 23.18 -9.46 -10.53
C GLU A 183 24.65 -9.76 -10.90
N ALA A 184 25.37 -10.57 -10.12
CA ALA A 184 26.79 -10.84 -10.37
C ALA A 184 27.06 -12.14 -11.15
N GLU A 185 27.92 -12.07 -12.16
CA GLU A 185 28.58 -13.24 -12.75
C GLU A 185 29.32 -14.01 -11.64
N THR A 186 29.05 -15.31 -11.53
CA THR A 186 29.46 -16.12 -10.38
C THR A 186 30.21 -17.38 -10.82
N PRO A 187 31.36 -17.73 -10.22
CA PRO A 187 32.02 -19.00 -10.49
C PRO A 187 31.10 -20.20 -10.21
N PRO A 188 31.14 -21.28 -11.00
CA PRO A 188 30.22 -22.42 -10.84
C PRO A 188 30.18 -23.02 -9.43
N GLY A 189 31.31 -23.05 -8.72
CA GLY A 189 31.37 -23.54 -7.34
C GLY A 189 30.69 -22.62 -6.31
N GLN A 190 30.65 -21.31 -6.55
CA GLN A 190 29.88 -20.37 -5.73
C GLN A 190 28.39 -20.46 -6.06
N ALA A 191 28.03 -20.56 -7.35
CA ALA A 191 26.63 -20.73 -7.77
C ALA A 191 26.00 -22.01 -7.19
N ALA A 192 26.75 -23.12 -7.17
CA ALA A 192 26.30 -24.36 -6.54
C ALA A 192 26.07 -24.19 -5.02
N ARG A 193 26.96 -23.48 -4.31
CA ARG A 193 26.78 -23.19 -2.88
C ARG A 193 25.64 -22.24 -2.60
N LEU A 194 25.38 -21.27 -3.48
CA LEU A 194 24.20 -20.42 -3.38
C LEU A 194 22.92 -21.26 -3.51
N HIS A 195 22.89 -22.19 -4.46
CA HIS A 195 21.77 -23.13 -4.61
C HIS A 195 21.56 -23.97 -3.34
N ASP A 196 22.64 -24.51 -2.77
CA ASP A 196 22.59 -25.28 -1.52
C ASP A 196 22.16 -24.42 -0.31
N LEU A 197 22.60 -23.16 -0.25
CA LEU A 197 22.16 -22.20 0.76
C LEU A 197 20.66 -21.96 0.68
N LEU A 198 20.15 -21.65 -0.53
CA LEU A 198 18.72 -21.40 -0.73
C LEU A 198 17.90 -22.66 -0.45
N ARG A 199 18.39 -23.85 -0.82
CA ARG A 199 17.76 -25.13 -0.44
C ARG A 199 17.67 -25.26 1.08
N SER A 200 18.80 -25.04 1.78
CA SER A 200 18.87 -25.10 3.24
C SER A 200 17.93 -24.09 3.90
N LEU A 201 17.80 -22.89 3.33
CA LEU A 201 16.84 -21.90 3.78
C LEU A 201 15.41 -22.44 3.62
N ARG A 202 15.03 -22.88 2.42
CA ARG A 202 13.69 -23.39 2.11
C ARG A 202 13.25 -24.56 2.99
N GLU A 203 14.16 -25.51 3.23
CA GLU A 203 13.85 -26.70 4.04
C GLU A 203 13.59 -26.38 5.52
N ARG A 204 14.09 -25.24 6.01
CA ARG A 204 14.00 -24.83 7.42
C ARG A 204 13.06 -23.66 7.67
N ALA A 205 12.69 -22.94 6.62
CA ALA A 205 11.80 -21.80 6.72
C ALA A 205 10.39 -22.23 7.19
N PRO A 206 9.73 -21.42 8.03
CA PRO A 206 8.38 -21.72 8.50
C PRO A 206 7.35 -21.62 7.37
N GLU A 207 6.17 -22.21 7.60
CA GLU A 207 5.03 -22.00 6.70
C GLU A 207 4.75 -20.50 6.52
N GLY A 208 4.49 -20.09 5.27
CA GLY A 208 4.27 -18.70 4.92
C GLY A 208 5.52 -17.96 4.43
N PHE A 209 6.72 -18.44 4.75
CA PHE A 209 7.97 -17.85 4.25
C PHE A 209 8.09 -18.03 2.73
N HIS A 210 8.40 -16.95 2.04
CA HIS A 210 8.40 -16.86 0.58
C HIS A 210 9.76 -16.40 0.05
N LEU A 211 10.35 -17.19 -0.85
CA LEU A 211 11.50 -16.80 -1.65
C LEU A 211 11.08 -16.58 -3.10
N GLN A 212 11.36 -15.39 -3.62
CA GLN A 212 11.20 -15.08 -5.03
C GLN A 212 12.57 -14.86 -5.68
N TRP A 213 12.87 -15.63 -6.72
CA TRP A 213 14.14 -15.54 -7.44
C TRP A 213 14.02 -14.64 -8.67
N TYR A 214 14.96 -13.72 -8.87
CA TYR A 214 15.04 -12.88 -10.07
C TYR A 214 15.86 -13.55 -11.17
N ASP A 215 15.33 -13.51 -12.40
CA ASP A 215 15.96 -14.05 -13.61
C ASP A 215 17.28 -13.35 -13.94
N THR A 216 18.39 -13.95 -13.49
CA THR A 216 19.73 -13.34 -13.52
C THR A 216 20.78 -14.33 -13.97
N ILE A 217 21.38 -15.05 -13.02
CA ILE A 217 22.39 -16.07 -13.32
C ILE A 217 21.73 -17.40 -13.66
N THR A 218 22.31 -18.11 -14.61
CA THR A 218 22.02 -19.53 -14.81
C THR A 218 22.48 -20.35 -13.59
N PRO A 219 22.03 -21.60 -13.40
CA PRO A 219 22.51 -22.46 -12.31
C PRO A 219 24.03 -22.71 -12.29
N HIS A 220 24.75 -22.39 -13.38
CA HIS A 220 26.21 -22.47 -13.44
C HIS A 220 26.91 -21.13 -13.13
N GLY A 221 26.14 -20.09 -12.80
CA GLY A 221 26.64 -18.79 -12.37
C GLY A 221 26.86 -17.76 -13.49
N HIS A 222 26.64 -18.13 -14.77
CA HIS A 222 26.70 -17.17 -15.88
C HIS A 222 25.52 -16.21 -15.84
N LEU A 223 25.78 -14.90 -15.83
CA LEU A 223 24.78 -13.83 -15.86
C LEU A 223 24.15 -13.75 -17.25
N ASP A 224 22.89 -14.17 -17.35
CA ASP A 224 22.12 -14.17 -18.59
C ASP A 224 20.64 -14.01 -18.28
N TYR A 225 20.10 -12.81 -18.51
CA TYR A 225 18.68 -12.53 -18.34
C TYR A 225 17.90 -13.23 -19.47
N LEU A 226 17.30 -14.38 -19.16
CA LEU A 226 16.58 -15.20 -20.16
C LEU A 226 15.22 -14.60 -20.53
N ASN A 227 14.70 -13.69 -19.71
CA ASN A 227 13.44 -12.94 -19.85
C ASN A 227 12.17 -13.79 -19.76
N HIS A 228 12.32 -15.06 -19.40
CA HIS A 228 11.24 -16.02 -19.23
C HIS A 228 11.74 -17.27 -18.48
N LEU A 229 10.82 -17.99 -17.84
CA LEU A 229 11.10 -19.30 -17.27
C LEU A 229 11.24 -20.35 -18.38
N ASN A 230 12.34 -21.09 -18.40
CA ASN A 230 12.58 -22.20 -19.30
C ASN A 230 13.41 -23.31 -18.61
N THR A 231 13.83 -24.33 -19.35
CA THR A 231 14.56 -25.46 -18.79
C THR A 231 15.95 -25.12 -18.24
N VAL A 232 16.54 -23.98 -18.63
CA VAL A 232 17.88 -23.55 -18.18
C VAL A 232 17.81 -22.97 -16.77
N ASN A 233 16.87 -22.06 -16.50
CA ASN A 233 16.71 -21.39 -15.20
C ASN A 233 15.68 -22.07 -14.27
N ALA A 234 14.90 -23.03 -14.76
CA ALA A 234 13.98 -23.83 -13.94
C ALA A 234 14.58 -24.43 -12.65
N PRO A 235 15.86 -24.86 -12.58
CA PRO A 235 16.43 -25.36 -11.33
C PRO A 235 16.42 -24.36 -10.17
N TRP A 236 16.29 -23.06 -10.41
CA TRP A 236 16.10 -22.08 -9.34
C TRP A 236 14.74 -22.20 -8.64
N LEU A 237 13.73 -22.79 -9.29
CA LEU A 237 12.43 -23.09 -8.66
C LEU A 237 12.49 -24.29 -7.71
N ASP A 238 13.55 -25.09 -7.73
CA ASP A 238 13.74 -26.14 -6.72
C ASP A 238 14.05 -25.56 -5.33
N VAL A 239 14.52 -24.30 -5.30
CA VAL A 239 14.99 -23.60 -4.10
C VAL A 239 14.29 -22.25 -3.89
N SER A 240 13.20 -21.99 -4.62
CA SER A 240 12.37 -20.79 -4.47
C SER A 240 10.88 -21.11 -4.68
N ASP A 241 10.00 -20.24 -4.18
CA ASP A 241 8.55 -20.37 -4.35
C ASP A 241 8.08 -19.85 -5.70
N SER A 242 8.72 -18.78 -6.17
CA SER A 242 8.34 -18.09 -7.40
C SER A 242 9.53 -17.46 -8.10
N PHE A 243 9.32 -17.09 -9.35
CA PHE A 243 10.30 -16.58 -10.29
C PHE A 243 9.84 -15.24 -10.84
N PHE A 244 10.70 -14.23 -10.76
CA PHE A 244 10.52 -12.93 -11.37
C PHE A 244 11.33 -12.91 -12.67
N ALA A 245 10.65 -12.96 -13.82
CA ALA A 245 11.29 -12.88 -15.13
C ALA A 245 11.69 -11.43 -15.46
N ASN A 246 12.87 -11.26 -16.04
CA ASN A 246 13.40 -9.95 -16.44
C ASN A 246 12.45 -9.24 -17.43
N TYR A 247 12.60 -7.92 -17.55
CA TYR A 247 11.63 -7.02 -18.19
C TYR A 247 11.42 -7.24 -19.69
N TRP A 248 12.40 -7.85 -20.40
CA TRP A 248 12.42 -7.95 -21.86
C TRP A 248 11.50 -9.05 -22.43
N MET A 249 10.22 -9.00 -22.06
CA MET A 249 9.25 -10.05 -22.36
C MET A 249 8.91 -10.16 -23.85
N THR A 250 8.61 -11.38 -24.31
CA THR A 250 8.08 -11.65 -25.65
C THR A 250 6.88 -12.58 -25.55
N SER A 251 6.00 -12.57 -26.55
CA SER A 251 4.85 -13.50 -26.59
C SER A 251 5.29 -14.96 -26.46
N GLU A 252 6.36 -15.34 -27.18
CA GLU A 252 6.91 -16.70 -27.12
C GLU A 252 7.51 -17.03 -25.75
N GLY A 253 8.22 -16.08 -25.12
CA GLY A 253 8.79 -16.25 -23.78
C GLY A 253 7.70 -16.42 -22.71
N VAL A 254 6.61 -15.66 -22.79
CA VAL A 254 5.47 -15.78 -21.86
C VAL A 254 4.81 -17.16 -22.00
N GLU A 255 4.61 -17.65 -23.22
CA GLU A 255 4.11 -19.00 -23.44
C GLU A 255 5.05 -20.09 -22.95
N THR A 256 6.36 -19.91 -23.18
CA THR A 256 7.39 -20.83 -22.71
C THR A 256 7.40 -20.90 -21.18
N SER A 257 7.26 -19.76 -20.50
CA SER A 257 7.14 -19.70 -19.04
C SER A 257 5.95 -20.50 -18.54
N ARG A 258 4.77 -20.25 -19.12
CA ARG A 258 3.53 -20.96 -18.78
C ARG A 258 3.67 -22.46 -18.99
N ALA A 259 4.14 -22.88 -20.16
CA ALA A 259 4.33 -24.28 -20.49
C ALA A 259 5.36 -24.97 -19.57
N THR A 260 6.45 -24.27 -19.22
CA THR A 260 7.48 -24.77 -18.32
C THR A 260 6.93 -24.95 -16.91
N ALA A 261 6.23 -23.95 -16.36
CA ALA A 261 5.59 -24.06 -15.04
C ALA A 261 4.61 -25.25 -14.97
N LEU A 262 3.76 -25.42 -15.98
CA LEU A 262 2.84 -26.56 -16.07
C LEU A 262 3.56 -27.90 -16.16
N LYS A 263 4.65 -27.98 -16.93
CA LYS A 263 5.49 -29.19 -17.03
C LYS A 263 6.15 -29.57 -15.70
N LEU A 264 6.45 -28.58 -14.86
CA LEU A 264 6.95 -28.76 -13.49
C LEU A 264 5.83 -29.08 -12.49
N GLY A 265 4.57 -29.17 -12.93
CA GLY A 265 3.42 -29.42 -12.06
C GLY A 265 3.05 -28.23 -11.17
N ARG A 266 3.44 -27.01 -11.55
CA ARG A 266 3.20 -25.78 -10.79
C ARG A 266 2.17 -24.89 -11.47
N ASP A 267 1.41 -24.14 -10.67
CA ASP A 267 0.48 -23.12 -11.16
C ASP A 267 1.25 -21.92 -11.74
N PRO A 268 1.11 -21.59 -13.04
CA PRO A 268 1.78 -20.45 -13.65
C PRO A 268 1.53 -19.12 -12.91
N TYR A 269 0.34 -18.93 -12.32
CA TYR A 269 0.01 -17.70 -11.60
C TYR A 269 0.67 -17.59 -10.23
N ALA A 270 0.95 -18.72 -9.58
CA ALA A 270 1.73 -18.73 -8.33
C ALA A 270 3.25 -18.69 -8.59
N THR A 271 3.69 -19.09 -9.78
CA THR A 271 5.09 -19.43 -10.05
C THR A 271 5.85 -18.33 -10.80
N VAL A 272 5.27 -17.71 -11.84
CA VAL A 272 6.02 -16.81 -12.73
C VAL A 272 5.41 -15.42 -12.75
N PHE A 273 6.24 -14.41 -12.49
CA PHE A 273 5.91 -13.00 -12.49
C PHE A 273 6.77 -12.30 -13.55
N HIS A 274 6.19 -11.86 -14.67
CA HIS A 274 6.96 -11.11 -15.67
C HIS A 274 7.07 -9.63 -15.28
N GLY A 275 8.29 -9.09 -15.32
CA GLY A 275 8.57 -7.73 -14.88
C GLY A 275 8.12 -6.64 -15.86
N THR A 276 7.73 -5.49 -15.30
CA THR A 276 7.59 -4.21 -16.00
C THR A 276 8.42 -3.16 -15.29
N GLU A 277 9.35 -2.54 -16.01
CA GLU A 277 10.30 -1.55 -15.48
C GLU A 277 9.70 -0.14 -15.50
N ASN A 278 8.92 0.21 -14.47
CA ASN A 278 8.27 1.51 -14.35
C ASN A 278 9.21 2.61 -13.83
N GLU A 279 10.28 2.27 -13.11
CA GLU A 279 11.26 3.27 -12.66
C GLU A 279 11.89 4.01 -13.84
N GLN A 280 12.28 3.29 -14.89
CA GLN A 280 12.85 3.89 -16.10
C GLN A 280 11.77 4.47 -17.02
N PHE A 281 10.68 3.75 -17.23
CA PHE A 281 9.75 4.02 -18.33
C PHE A 281 8.39 4.58 -17.90
N GLY A 282 8.13 4.70 -16.60
CA GLY A 282 6.89 5.26 -16.05
C GLY A 282 5.62 4.63 -16.64
N PHE A 283 4.78 5.47 -17.25
CA PHE A 283 3.54 5.05 -17.91
C PHE A 283 3.70 4.39 -19.29
N ASP A 284 4.90 4.44 -19.87
CA ASP A 284 5.18 3.95 -21.23
C ASP A 284 6.27 2.86 -21.23
N PRO A 285 6.04 1.72 -20.54
CA PRO A 285 7.02 0.64 -20.48
C PRO A 285 7.27 0.04 -21.87
N GLU A 286 8.47 -0.52 -22.05
CA GLU A 286 8.88 -1.07 -23.34
C GLU A 286 7.97 -2.19 -23.87
N TYR A 287 7.34 -2.94 -22.98
CA TYR A 287 6.50 -4.09 -23.31
C TYR A 287 5.09 -3.91 -22.77
N ASP A 288 4.13 -4.30 -23.61
CA ASP A 288 2.71 -4.22 -23.30
C ASP A 288 2.32 -5.37 -22.34
N PRO A 289 1.78 -5.07 -21.14
CA PRO A 289 1.26 -6.08 -20.22
C PRO A 289 0.20 -7.01 -20.85
N ARG A 290 -0.43 -6.61 -21.95
CA ARG A 290 -1.34 -7.48 -22.73
C ARG A 290 -0.67 -8.75 -23.29
N LEU A 291 0.66 -8.83 -23.31
CA LEU A 291 1.37 -10.08 -23.57
C LEU A 291 1.08 -11.14 -22.48
N LEU A 292 0.89 -10.70 -21.24
CA LEU A 292 0.48 -11.54 -20.11
C LEU A 292 -1.04 -11.71 -20.05
N PHE A 293 -1.76 -10.66 -20.43
CA PHE A 293 -3.22 -10.53 -20.35
C PHE A 293 -3.84 -10.25 -21.73
N PRO A 294 -3.80 -11.22 -22.66
CA PRO A 294 -4.35 -11.02 -23.99
C PRO A 294 -5.86 -10.73 -23.92
N PRO A 295 -6.36 -9.67 -24.59
CA PRO A 295 -7.78 -9.31 -24.55
C PRO A 295 -8.68 -10.47 -25.01
N GLY A 296 -9.70 -10.80 -24.20
CA GLY A 296 -10.64 -11.89 -24.50
C GLY A 296 -10.08 -13.30 -24.33
N GLU A 297 -8.86 -13.44 -23.81
CA GLU A 297 -8.19 -14.71 -23.58
C GLU A 297 -7.77 -14.87 -22.11
N ALA A 298 -7.43 -16.11 -21.72
CA ALA A 298 -6.93 -16.36 -20.38
C ALA A 298 -5.54 -15.74 -20.18
N ALA A 299 -5.34 -15.14 -19.01
CA ALA A 299 -4.02 -14.68 -18.58
C ALA A 299 -3.00 -15.82 -18.61
N ARG A 300 -1.75 -15.52 -18.97
CA ARG A 300 -0.72 -16.55 -19.17
C ARG A 300 0.10 -16.83 -17.90
N THR A 301 0.49 -15.78 -17.19
CA THR A 301 1.29 -15.82 -15.95
C THR A 301 0.89 -14.66 -15.03
N SER A 302 1.64 -14.41 -13.96
CA SER A 302 1.48 -13.25 -13.07
C SER A 302 2.37 -12.09 -13.49
N TRP A 303 2.20 -10.95 -12.83
CA TRP A 303 2.82 -9.69 -13.21
C TRP A 303 3.67 -9.12 -12.08
N ALA A 304 4.81 -8.55 -12.41
CA ALA A 304 5.68 -7.86 -11.49
C ALA A 304 5.88 -6.40 -11.92
N LEU A 305 5.72 -5.48 -10.99
CA LEU A 305 5.95 -4.05 -11.18
C LEU A 305 7.24 -3.67 -10.48
N PHE A 306 8.17 -3.11 -11.22
CA PHE A 306 9.42 -2.57 -10.69
C PHE A 306 9.37 -1.06 -10.72
N GLY A 307 9.39 -0.44 -9.54
CA GLY A 307 9.49 1.01 -9.41
C GLY A 307 8.17 1.76 -9.54
N SER A 308 7.08 1.23 -8.96
CA SER A 308 5.78 1.92 -8.98
C SER A 308 5.76 3.28 -8.26
N HIS A 309 6.84 3.64 -7.54
CA HIS A 309 7.03 4.94 -6.90
C HIS A 309 7.26 6.09 -7.88
N PHE A 310 7.57 5.81 -9.16
CA PHE A 310 7.78 6.84 -10.19
C PHE A 310 6.62 7.86 -10.29
N VAL A 311 5.41 7.45 -9.91
CA VAL A 311 4.22 8.32 -9.86
C VAL A 311 4.41 9.53 -8.96
N LYS A 312 5.16 9.40 -7.85
CA LYS A 312 5.62 10.52 -7.01
C LYS A 312 6.78 11.22 -7.70
N GLU A 313 7.88 10.52 -7.97
CA GLU A 313 9.14 11.14 -8.39
C GLU A 313 9.06 11.99 -9.66
N LEU A 314 8.20 11.58 -10.60
CA LEU A 314 7.98 12.33 -11.84
C LEU A 314 7.05 13.54 -11.68
N ALA A 315 6.32 13.66 -10.55
CA ALA A 315 5.52 14.85 -10.33
C ALA A 315 6.46 16.05 -10.06
N PRO A 316 6.29 17.20 -10.75
CA PRO A 316 7.23 18.32 -10.66
C PRO A 316 7.40 18.90 -9.25
N ARG A 317 6.39 18.77 -8.40
CA ARG A 317 6.35 19.29 -7.02
C ARG A 317 6.08 18.19 -6.01
N HIS A 318 6.71 17.03 -6.18
CA HIS A 318 6.38 15.83 -5.42
C HIS A 318 6.73 15.86 -3.92
N ASP A 319 7.56 16.81 -3.49
CA ASP A 319 7.87 17.07 -2.08
C ASP A 319 7.12 18.29 -1.51
N ASP A 320 6.31 18.98 -2.34
CA ASP A 320 5.47 20.09 -1.91
C ASP A 320 4.16 19.53 -1.32
N PRO A 321 3.91 19.68 -0.01
CA PRO A 321 2.69 19.19 0.62
C PRO A 321 1.42 19.79 0.01
N ASP A 322 1.47 21.02 -0.53
CA ASP A 322 0.33 21.66 -1.18
C ASP A 322 0.09 21.12 -2.62
N ALA A 323 0.99 20.30 -3.15
CA ALA A 323 0.88 19.67 -4.47
C ALA A 323 0.50 18.18 -4.42
N GLN A 324 0.28 17.60 -3.23
CA GLN A 324 0.10 16.16 -3.05
C GLN A 324 -1.10 15.57 -3.83
N GLU A 325 -2.16 16.35 -4.11
CA GLU A 325 -3.28 15.87 -4.93
C GLU A 325 -2.86 15.51 -6.37
N GLU A 326 -1.81 16.14 -6.90
CA GLU A 326 -1.25 15.77 -8.20
C GLU A 326 -0.70 14.34 -8.18
N VAL A 327 0.08 14.01 -7.14
CA VAL A 327 0.60 12.65 -6.91
C VAL A 327 -0.55 11.67 -6.73
N PHE A 328 -1.61 12.06 -6.00
CA PHE A 328 -2.78 11.21 -5.82
C PHE A 328 -3.53 10.91 -7.13
N GLY A 329 -3.65 11.89 -8.02
CA GLY A 329 -4.22 11.70 -9.36
C GLY A 329 -3.35 10.81 -10.25
N ARG A 330 -2.03 10.98 -10.20
CA ARG A 330 -1.06 10.14 -10.93
C ARG A 330 -1.14 8.68 -10.46
N GLU A 331 -1.23 8.44 -9.16
CA GLU A 331 -1.47 7.10 -8.61
C GLU A 331 -2.79 6.51 -9.12
N ARG A 332 -3.91 7.25 -9.06
CA ARG A 332 -5.20 6.76 -9.57
C ARG A 332 -5.10 6.40 -11.05
N ARG A 333 -4.36 7.15 -11.86
CA ARG A 333 -4.14 6.85 -13.28
C ARG A 333 -3.30 5.60 -13.50
N TYR A 334 -2.30 5.37 -12.65
CA TYR A 334 -1.47 4.17 -12.71
C TYR A 334 -2.22 2.91 -12.28
N TRP A 335 -3.02 2.98 -11.21
CA TRP A 335 -3.69 1.80 -10.68
C TRP A 335 -5.06 1.55 -11.33
N SER A 336 -5.89 2.58 -11.48
CA SER A 336 -7.26 2.47 -12.03
C SER A 336 -7.33 2.74 -13.54
N GLY A 337 -6.24 3.23 -14.16
CA GLY A 337 -6.19 3.60 -15.58
C GLY A 337 -6.49 5.08 -15.81
N PRO A 338 -6.33 5.58 -17.05
CA PRO A 338 -6.29 7.00 -17.38
C PRO A 338 -7.58 7.78 -17.08
N ARG A 339 -8.69 7.07 -16.85
CA ARG A 339 -9.98 7.65 -16.47
C ARG A 339 -10.21 7.71 -14.96
N GLU A 340 -9.23 7.29 -14.15
CA GLU A 340 -9.28 7.28 -12.68
C GLU A 340 -10.48 6.48 -12.11
N ASP A 341 -11.01 5.55 -12.90
CA ASP A 341 -12.15 4.68 -12.57
C ASP A 341 -11.82 3.25 -13.01
N PRO A 342 -11.66 2.29 -12.06
CA PRO A 342 -11.21 0.94 -12.38
C PRO A 342 -12.18 0.19 -13.31
N THR A 343 -13.47 0.56 -13.35
CA THR A 343 -14.46 -0.06 -14.26
C THR A 343 -14.39 0.48 -15.68
N ARG A 344 -13.67 1.58 -15.88
CA ARG A 344 -13.41 2.21 -17.18
C ARG A 344 -11.91 2.34 -17.42
N SER A 345 -11.12 1.46 -16.81
CA SER A 345 -9.70 1.27 -17.09
C SER A 345 -9.49 0.86 -18.55
N GLY A 346 -8.27 1.01 -19.05
CA GLY A 346 -7.90 0.82 -20.44
C GLY A 346 -7.39 2.12 -21.03
N ARG A 347 -6.34 2.01 -21.86
CA ARG A 347 -5.65 3.16 -22.44
C ARG A 347 -6.53 3.96 -23.39
N LEU A 348 -6.26 5.26 -23.48
CA LEU A 348 -6.92 6.22 -24.38
C LEU A 348 -6.20 6.35 -25.72
N LEU A 349 -4.88 6.10 -25.73
CA LEU A 349 -4.04 6.10 -26.91
C LEU A 349 -3.46 4.70 -27.15
N PRO A 350 -3.22 4.30 -28.41
CA PRO A 350 -2.50 3.07 -28.70
C PRO A 350 -1.14 3.04 -28.03
N HIS A 351 -0.65 1.83 -27.75
CA HIS A 351 0.75 1.63 -27.42
C HIS A 351 1.57 1.77 -28.70
N ASP A 352 2.06 2.97 -29.02
CA ASP A 352 2.95 3.17 -30.15
C ASP A 352 4.41 3.24 -29.68
N ARG A 353 5.25 2.40 -30.27
CA ARG A 353 6.69 2.36 -30.03
C ARG A 353 7.46 3.39 -30.87
N ARG A 354 6.77 4.23 -31.66
CA ARG A 354 7.39 5.23 -32.55
C ARG A 354 7.33 6.63 -31.95
N THR A 355 8.44 7.37 -32.09
CA THR A 355 8.72 8.72 -31.55
C THR A 355 8.86 8.78 -30.02
N PRO A 356 9.58 9.76 -29.41
CA PRO A 356 10.26 9.54 -28.13
C PRO A 356 9.27 9.15 -27.02
N ARG A 357 9.60 8.09 -26.29
CA ARG A 357 8.79 7.57 -25.18
C ARG A 357 8.49 8.70 -24.20
N ASP A 358 7.25 8.78 -23.76
CA ASP A 358 6.83 9.73 -22.75
C ASP A 358 6.44 8.97 -21.47
N ARG A 359 7.41 8.86 -20.56
CA ARG A 359 7.21 8.18 -19.27
C ARG A 359 6.15 8.86 -18.38
N ASP A 360 5.70 10.06 -18.73
CA ASP A 360 4.66 10.82 -18.03
C ASP A 360 3.25 10.68 -18.65
N ASP A 361 3.17 10.20 -19.90
CA ASP A 361 1.89 10.09 -20.61
C ASP A 361 1.10 8.84 -20.22
N HIS A 362 0.30 8.99 -19.17
CA HIS A 362 -0.63 7.96 -18.69
C HIS A 362 -1.70 7.53 -19.71
N ARG A 363 -1.91 8.26 -20.83
CA ARG A 363 -2.97 7.92 -21.80
C ARG A 363 -2.69 6.64 -22.57
N ALA A 364 -1.44 6.22 -22.67
CA ALA A 364 -1.04 4.95 -23.30
C ALA A 364 -1.02 3.76 -22.31
N TRP A 365 -1.27 4.01 -21.02
CA TRP A 365 -1.30 3.01 -19.96
C TRP A 365 -2.73 2.50 -19.71
N ASP A 366 -2.90 1.20 -19.51
CA ASP A 366 -4.24 0.64 -19.25
C ASP A 366 -4.73 0.85 -17.81
N GLY A 367 -3.82 0.94 -16.84
CA GLY A 367 -4.14 0.79 -15.44
C GLY A 367 -4.00 -0.66 -14.97
N VAL A 368 -3.49 -0.86 -13.76
CA VAL A 368 -3.36 -2.20 -13.15
C VAL A 368 -4.72 -2.91 -13.04
N ALA A 369 -5.77 -2.17 -12.70
CA ALA A 369 -7.14 -2.65 -12.57
C ALA A 369 -7.72 -3.24 -13.88
N HIS A 370 -7.14 -2.91 -15.04
CA HIS A 370 -7.54 -3.49 -16.32
C HIS A 370 -7.15 -4.97 -16.46
N HIS A 371 -6.12 -5.39 -15.72
CA HIS A 371 -5.47 -6.69 -15.87
C HIS A 371 -5.59 -7.57 -14.62
N ILE A 372 -5.61 -6.95 -13.44
CA ILE A 372 -5.61 -7.65 -12.15
C ILE A 372 -6.91 -7.35 -11.40
N THR A 373 -7.63 -8.39 -10.99
CA THR A 373 -8.84 -8.25 -10.17
C THR A 373 -8.51 -7.74 -8.78
N GLU A 374 -9.35 -6.85 -8.26
CA GLU A 374 -9.24 -6.34 -6.90
C GLU A 374 -9.61 -7.38 -5.83
N ARG A 375 -8.84 -7.37 -4.72
CA ARG A 375 -8.96 -8.25 -3.56
C ARG A 375 -9.47 -7.49 -2.33
N SER A 376 -9.91 -8.22 -1.32
CA SER A 376 -10.37 -7.62 -0.07
C SER A 376 -10.11 -8.53 1.12
N VAL A 377 -9.86 -7.93 2.28
CA VAL A 377 -9.71 -8.60 3.59
C VAL A 377 -11.01 -8.54 4.41
N ILE A 378 -12.06 -7.92 3.89
CA ILE A 378 -13.28 -7.60 4.64
C ILE A 378 -14.23 -8.81 4.63
N GLY A 379 -13.86 -9.84 5.39
CA GLY A 379 -14.59 -11.11 5.50
C GLY A 379 -15.27 -11.38 6.83
N ALA A 380 -14.99 -10.56 7.85
CA ALA A 380 -15.57 -10.70 9.18
C ALA A 380 -15.83 -9.34 9.84
N PHE A 381 -16.76 -9.32 10.79
CA PHE A 381 -16.99 -8.18 11.67
C PHE A 381 -15.97 -8.18 12.82
N PRO A 382 -15.53 -7.02 13.34
CA PRO A 382 -15.82 -5.69 12.81
C PRO A 382 -14.98 -5.34 11.57
N PHE A 383 -15.50 -4.45 10.74
CA PHE A 383 -14.74 -3.69 9.74
C PHE A 383 -14.94 -2.20 10.00
N VAL A 384 -13.83 -1.47 10.21
CA VAL A 384 -13.86 -0.03 10.48
C VAL A 384 -12.76 0.66 9.69
N THR A 385 -13.16 1.71 8.97
CA THR A 385 -12.26 2.61 8.26
C THR A 385 -12.64 4.05 8.58
N ARG A 386 -11.63 4.87 8.85
CA ARG A 386 -11.73 6.32 9.01
C ARG A 386 -11.10 7.04 7.83
N PHE A 387 -10.82 6.28 6.77
CA PHE A 387 -10.17 6.78 5.56
C PHE A 387 -8.81 7.42 5.83
N ASN A 388 -8.12 7.03 6.91
CA ASN A 388 -6.79 7.49 7.22
C ASN A 388 -5.80 6.93 6.19
N THR A 389 -5.26 7.79 5.33
CA THR A 389 -4.29 7.38 4.29
C THR A 389 -2.89 7.14 4.84
N GLY A 390 -2.68 7.30 6.16
CA GLY A 390 -1.41 7.08 6.86
C GLY A 390 -0.56 8.33 6.98
N HIS A 391 -1.06 9.49 6.57
CA HIS A 391 -0.42 10.80 6.65
C HIS A 391 -1.47 11.90 6.71
N GLY A 392 -1.07 13.11 7.09
CA GLY A 392 -1.95 14.27 7.06
C GLY A 392 -1.20 15.56 7.40
N ARG A 393 -1.87 16.69 7.17
CA ARG A 393 -1.38 18.05 7.56
C ARG A 393 -1.74 18.45 8.99
N ALA A 394 -2.49 17.56 9.63
CA ALA A 394 -2.91 17.61 11.01
C ALA A 394 -3.40 16.23 11.43
N PHE A 395 -3.58 16.07 12.74
CA PHE A 395 -4.20 14.89 13.32
C PHE A 395 -5.54 15.26 13.95
N PHE A 396 -6.57 14.48 13.68
CA PHE A 396 -7.91 14.65 14.22
C PHE A 396 -8.26 13.52 15.19
N LEU A 397 -8.98 13.85 16.27
CA LEU A 397 -9.58 12.91 17.20
C LEU A 397 -11.04 13.33 17.41
N ASP A 398 -11.98 12.43 17.11
CA ASP A 398 -13.43 12.67 17.20
C ASP A 398 -13.90 13.98 16.54
N GLY A 399 -13.34 14.31 15.38
CA GLY A 399 -13.65 15.49 14.59
C GLY A 399 -12.95 16.76 15.05
N ARG A 400 -12.20 16.71 16.16
CA ARG A 400 -11.42 17.83 16.68
C ARG A 400 -9.98 17.74 16.20
N ARG A 401 -9.44 18.85 15.68
CA ARG A 401 -8.01 19.00 15.40
C ARG A 401 -7.23 18.87 16.71
N ALA A 402 -6.47 17.79 16.84
CA ALA A 402 -5.74 17.38 18.05
C ALA A 402 -4.25 17.67 17.97
N ALA A 403 -3.69 17.80 16.76
CA ALA A 403 -2.36 18.33 16.52
C ALA A 403 -2.31 19.04 15.16
N ASP A 404 -1.49 20.08 15.10
CA ASP A 404 -1.14 20.77 13.86
C ASP A 404 0.19 20.23 13.33
N GLY A 405 0.39 20.31 12.02
CA GLY A 405 1.65 19.93 11.39
C GLY A 405 1.54 18.62 10.61
N ASP A 406 2.47 18.49 9.68
CA ASP A 406 2.57 17.35 8.79
C ASP A 406 3.03 16.10 9.56
N TRP A 407 2.54 14.94 9.13
CA TRP A 407 2.96 13.65 9.67
C TRP A 407 2.73 12.53 8.67
N HIS A 408 3.51 11.46 8.78
CA HIS A 408 3.23 10.18 8.15
C HIS A 408 3.60 9.00 9.05
N ASN A 409 2.79 7.96 8.98
CA ASN A 409 3.02 6.65 9.55
C ASN A 409 2.13 5.62 8.83
N ALA A 410 2.70 4.85 7.90
CA ALA A 410 1.95 3.83 7.16
C ALA A 410 1.38 2.73 8.08
N SER A 411 1.96 2.50 9.27
CA SER A 411 1.46 1.50 10.21
C SER A 411 0.03 1.79 10.69
N VAL A 412 -0.43 3.04 10.62
CA VAL A 412 -1.80 3.45 11.01
C VAL A 412 -2.72 3.72 9.82
N GLN A 413 -2.28 3.40 8.60
CA GLN A 413 -3.12 3.47 7.41
C GLN A 413 -4.29 2.48 7.53
N ASP A 414 -5.50 2.97 7.25
CA ASP A 414 -6.70 2.13 7.25
C ASP A 414 -6.77 1.28 5.98
N VAL A 415 -7.66 0.27 5.97
CA VAL A 415 -8.11 -0.32 4.71
C VAL A 415 -8.90 0.74 3.93
N LEU A 416 -8.31 1.20 2.82
CA LEU A 416 -8.88 2.20 1.93
C LEU A 416 -9.86 1.58 0.92
N PRO A 417 -10.71 2.39 0.25
CA PRO A 417 -11.70 1.88 -0.70
C PRO A 417 -11.09 0.93 -1.74
N THR A 418 -11.75 -0.21 -1.95
CA THR A 418 -11.38 -1.21 -2.96
C THR A 418 -11.38 -0.60 -4.36
N TRP A 419 -12.35 0.26 -4.65
CA TRP A 419 -12.45 0.97 -5.93
C TRP A 419 -12.24 2.47 -5.76
N GLN A 420 -11.21 3.02 -6.42
CA GLN A 420 -10.85 4.45 -6.37
C GLN A 420 -10.83 5.05 -7.80
N PHE A 421 -11.91 5.70 -8.26
CA PHE A 421 -13.27 5.60 -7.69
C PHE A 421 -14.29 5.10 -8.71
N TRP A 422 -15.08 4.11 -8.30
CA TRP A 422 -16.22 3.60 -9.09
C TRP A 422 -17.43 4.50 -8.84
N THR A 423 -17.66 5.45 -9.74
CA THR A 423 -18.78 6.39 -9.66
C THR A 423 -19.80 6.17 -10.78
N ARG A 424 -21.10 6.35 -10.50
CA ARG A 424 -22.16 6.39 -11.52
C ARG A 424 -23.14 7.52 -11.24
N ALA A 425 -23.43 8.34 -12.25
CA ALA A 425 -24.55 9.27 -12.20
C ALA A 425 -25.87 8.51 -12.41
N GLU A 426 -26.89 8.82 -11.62
CA GLU A 426 -28.25 8.33 -11.78
C GLU A 426 -29.03 9.39 -12.59
N GLY A 427 -29.37 9.08 -13.85
CA GLY A 427 -30.35 9.86 -14.61
C GLY A 427 -29.83 10.83 -15.68
N VAL A 428 -29.03 10.37 -16.66
CA VAL A 428 -29.14 10.75 -18.08
C VAL A 428 -28.63 9.55 -18.90
N GLY A 429 -29.52 8.85 -19.62
CA GLY A 429 -29.14 7.88 -20.67
C GLY A 429 -28.30 6.67 -20.22
N ALA A 430 -28.79 5.87 -19.27
CA ALA A 430 -28.29 4.51 -19.06
C ALA A 430 -28.89 3.52 -20.09
N GLU A 431 -28.85 3.88 -21.37
CA GLU A 431 -29.12 2.98 -22.50
C GLU A 431 -28.04 3.21 -23.56
N GLY A 432 -27.04 2.34 -23.51
CA GLY A 432 -26.03 2.14 -24.54
C GLY A 432 -25.69 0.67 -24.55
N THR A 433 -26.69 -0.16 -24.87
CA THR A 433 -26.50 -1.55 -25.25
C THR A 433 -25.42 -1.63 -26.32
N GLY A 434 -24.47 -2.55 -26.15
CA GLY A 434 -23.45 -2.84 -27.15
C GLY A 434 -24.07 -3.10 -28.52
N ALA A 435 -23.41 -2.60 -29.55
CA ALA A 435 -23.54 -3.08 -30.91
C ALA A 435 -22.19 -2.89 -31.61
N ASP A 436 -21.61 -4.01 -32.02
CA ASP A 436 -20.48 -4.14 -32.92
C ASP A 436 -20.68 -3.37 -34.23
N GLY A 437 -19.59 -2.95 -34.87
CA GLY A 437 -19.64 -2.33 -36.19
C GLY A 437 -18.28 -2.06 -36.81
N ALA A 438 -17.78 -3.07 -37.52
CA ALA A 438 -16.57 -3.10 -38.35
C ALA A 438 -16.35 -1.89 -39.29
N GLY A 439 -15.07 -1.48 -39.40
CA GLY A 439 -14.30 -1.21 -40.62
C GLY A 439 -14.80 -0.24 -41.69
N ALA A 440 -13.99 0.78 -42.00
CA ALA A 440 -13.63 1.15 -43.38
C ALA A 440 -12.41 2.09 -43.42
N GLU A 441 -11.45 1.73 -44.28
CA GLU A 441 -10.29 2.52 -44.68
C GLU A 441 -10.68 3.79 -45.47
N GLY A 442 -9.80 4.80 -45.47
CA GLY A 442 -9.85 5.93 -46.40
C GLY A 442 -8.69 6.90 -46.22
N ALA A 443 -7.74 6.85 -47.15
CA ALA A 443 -6.47 7.58 -47.18
C ALA A 443 -6.59 9.10 -47.43
N GLY A 444 -5.54 9.85 -47.04
CA GLY A 444 -5.04 10.94 -47.89
C GLY A 444 -4.65 12.27 -47.22
N ALA A 445 -3.35 12.54 -47.26
CA ALA A 445 -2.69 13.82 -47.56
C ALA A 445 -2.16 14.74 -46.43
N GLU A 446 -0.91 15.13 -46.68
CA GLU A 446 0.04 15.93 -45.91
C GLU A 446 -0.33 17.42 -45.77
N GLY A 447 0.22 18.08 -44.75
CA GLY A 447 0.28 19.53 -44.65
C GLY A 447 0.95 20.01 -43.36
N ALA A 448 2.18 20.53 -43.49
CA ALA A 448 3.02 21.04 -42.43
C ALA A 448 2.58 22.42 -41.87
N GLY A 449 2.99 22.74 -40.63
CA GLY A 449 3.33 24.12 -40.23
C GLY A 449 2.79 24.65 -38.89
N ALA A 450 3.72 24.77 -37.94
CA ALA A 450 3.94 25.88 -36.99
C ALA A 450 2.89 26.30 -35.92
N GLU A 451 3.40 26.26 -34.67
CA GLU A 451 3.20 27.16 -33.51
C GLU A 451 1.97 28.07 -33.41
N GLY A 452 1.27 27.96 -32.28
CA GLY A 452 0.34 28.96 -31.78
C GLY A 452 -0.19 28.63 -30.39
N ALA A 453 0.32 29.33 -29.37
CA ALA A 453 -0.31 29.42 -28.06
C ALA A 453 -1.69 30.12 -28.19
N GLY A 454 -2.73 29.61 -27.52
CA GLY A 454 -4.00 30.32 -27.44
C GLY A 454 -5.20 29.51 -26.95
N ALA A 455 -5.63 29.85 -25.73
CA ALA A 455 -7.01 30.05 -25.29
C ALA A 455 -8.05 28.92 -25.39
N GLU A 456 -8.52 28.55 -24.20
CA GLU A 456 -9.89 28.16 -23.84
C GLU A 456 -10.96 28.45 -24.90
N GLY A 457 -11.56 27.38 -25.42
CA GLY A 457 -12.81 27.42 -26.16
C GLY A 457 -13.96 27.05 -25.23
N ALA A 458 -14.74 28.06 -24.84
CA ALA A 458 -16.00 27.91 -24.10
C ALA A 458 -17.02 27.08 -24.91
N GLY A 459 -17.30 25.87 -24.45
CA GLY A 459 -18.53 25.13 -24.75
C GLY A 459 -19.71 25.69 -23.95
N PRO A 460 -20.97 25.36 -24.31
CA PRO A 460 -22.14 26.08 -23.86
C PRO A 460 -22.27 26.06 -22.32
N GLU A 461 -22.40 27.27 -21.75
CA GLU A 461 -22.66 27.53 -20.33
C GLU A 461 -23.94 26.79 -19.88
N GLY A 462 -23.80 25.81 -18.98
CA GLY A 462 -24.95 25.10 -18.41
C GLY A 462 -24.71 23.73 -17.77
N ALA A 463 -23.51 23.15 -17.82
CA ALA A 463 -23.19 21.92 -17.10
C ALA A 463 -21.98 22.15 -16.19
N GLY A 464 -22.21 22.32 -14.88
CA GLY A 464 -21.12 22.31 -13.91
C GLY A 464 -20.38 20.98 -13.95
N ALA A 465 -19.07 20.99 -13.72
CA ALA A 465 -18.25 19.77 -13.67
C ALA A 465 -18.90 18.71 -12.76
N PRO A 466 -18.85 17.41 -13.10
CA PRO A 466 -19.47 16.36 -12.30
C PRO A 466 -18.88 16.31 -10.88
N LEU A 467 -19.62 15.70 -9.94
CA LEU A 467 -19.11 15.45 -8.59
C LEU A 467 -17.75 14.74 -8.64
N SER A 468 -16.83 15.18 -7.78
CA SER A 468 -15.54 14.55 -7.54
C SER A 468 -15.58 13.72 -6.27
N VAL A 469 -14.75 12.68 -6.23
CA VAL A 469 -14.50 11.85 -5.05
C VAL A 469 -13.01 11.81 -4.79
N GLY A 470 -12.60 12.06 -3.56
CA GLY A 470 -11.19 12.09 -3.16
C GLY A 470 -11.04 11.96 -1.65
N PHE A 471 -9.80 12.07 -1.17
CA PHE A 471 -9.53 12.20 0.26
C PHE A 471 -9.38 13.68 0.61
N ASP A 472 -9.82 14.08 1.80
CA ASP A 472 -9.64 15.43 2.32
C ASP A 472 -8.75 15.38 3.56
N HIS A 473 -7.58 16.02 3.46
CA HIS A 473 -6.57 16.11 4.51
C HIS A 473 -6.68 17.38 5.37
N GLU A 474 -7.64 18.25 5.07
CA GLU A 474 -7.91 19.48 5.82
C GLU A 474 -8.95 19.29 6.92
N LEU A 475 -9.86 18.31 6.76
CA LEU A 475 -10.90 18.02 7.74
C LEU A 475 -11.17 16.50 7.81
N ALA A 476 -10.81 15.89 8.93
CA ALA A 476 -11.03 14.48 9.22
C ALA A 476 -11.79 14.27 10.53
N TYR A 477 -12.36 13.07 10.70
CA TYR A 477 -12.96 12.68 11.98
C TYR A 477 -11.90 12.11 12.92
N ASP A 478 -11.14 11.11 12.48
CA ASP A 478 -10.09 10.52 13.30
C ASP A 478 -8.94 10.04 12.41
N GLY A 479 -7.71 10.50 12.68
CA GLY A 479 -6.55 10.34 11.79
C GLY A 479 -6.25 11.60 10.95
N GLY A 480 -5.74 11.41 9.74
CA GLY A 480 -5.22 12.49 8.88
C GLY A 480 -6.09 12.85 7.67
N SER A 481 -7.17 12.11 7.43
CA SER A 481 -8.00 12.30 6.24
C SER A 481 -9.42 11.80 6.41
N SER A 482 -10.36 12.33 5.62
CA SER A 482 -11.69 11.78 5.40
C SER A 482 -11.93 11.49 3.91
N LEU A 483 -13.00 10.76 3.57
CA LEU A 483 -13.47 10.66 2.17
C LEU A 483 -14.36 11.85 1.84
N LEU A 484 -14.07 12.60 0.77
CA LEU A 484 -14.83 13.75 0.32
C LEU A 484 -15.55 13.47 -1.00
N VAL A 485 -16.85 13.75 -1.04
CA VAL A 485 -17.65 13.88 -2.26
C VAL A 485 -18.02 15.35 -2.42
N SER A 486 -17.62 15.98 -3.52
CA SER A 486 -17.82 17.43 -3.69
C SER A 486 -18.11 17.87 -5.11
N GLY A 487 -18.80 19.00 -5.27
CA GLY A 487 -19.11 19.59 -6.58
C GLY A 487 -20.57 20.04 -6.70
N PRO A 488 -20.99 20.52 -7.87
CA PRO A 488 -22.39 20.88 -8.12
C PRO A 488 -23.27 19.63 -8.13
N LEU A 489 -24.46 19.73 -7.51
CA LEU A 489 -25.45 18.66 -7.42
C LEU A 489 -26.86 19.23 -7.58
N GLY A 490 -27.68 18.59 -8.42
CA GLY A 490 -29.07 18.98 -8.65
C GLY A 490 -30.03 17.79 -8.63
N PRO A 491 -31.33 18.01 -8.89
CA PRO A 491 -32.39 16.98 -8.88
C PRO A 491 -32.08 15.74 -9.72
N ASP A 492 -31.47 15.94 -10.88
CA ASP A 492 -31.12 14.87 -11.83
C ASP A 492 -29.64 14.47 -11.74
N GLY A 493 -28.93 14.93 -10.70
CA GLY A 493 -27.49 14.77 -10.54
C GLY A 493 -27.07 13.74 -9.50
N ALA A 494 -28.00 12.88 -9.04
CA ALA A 494 -27.69 11.88 -8.02
C ALA A 494 -26.50 11.01 -8.46
N MET A 495 -25.63 10.65 -7.52
CA MET A 495 -24.43 9.87 -7.80
C MET A 495 -24.26 8.75 -6.79
N THR A 496 -23.88 7.59 -7.27
CA THR A 496 -23.42 6.47 -6.44
C THR A 496 -21.90 6.35 -6.49
N VAL A 497 -21.32 5.97 -5.36
CA VAL A 497 -19.89 5.64 -5.22
C VAL A 497 -19.80 4.24 -4.62
N ARG A 498 -19.22 3.28 -5.34
CA ARG A 498 -18.97 1.94 -4.81
C ARG A 498 -17.60 1.96 -4.10
N LEU A 499 -17.55 1.60 -2.82
CA LEU A 499 -16.35 1.78 -1.99
C LEU A 499 -15.64 0.46 -1.68
N TYR A 500 -16.32 -0.47 -1.03
CA TYR A 500 -15.68 -1.66 -0.45
C TYR A 500 -16.27 -2.95 -0.98
N LYS A 501 -15.41 -3.88 -1.38
CA LYS A 501 -15.75 -5.27 -1.64
C LYS A 501 -15.68 -6.05 -0.33
N THR A 502 -16.70 -6.84 -0.01
CA THR A 502 -16.84 -7.51 1.29
C THR A 502 -17.42 -8.92 1.14
N ALA A 503 -17.33 -9.73 2.19
CA ALA A 503 -18.06 -10.99 2.34
C ALA A 503 -18.54 -11.15 3.79
N LEU A 504 -19.36 -10.20 4.25
CA LEU A 504 -19.78 -10.11 5.64
C LEU A 504 -21.15 -10.77 5.84
N THR A 505 -21.19 -11.90 6.53
CA THR A 505 -22.44 -12.62 6.82
C THR A 505 -23.12 -12.03 8.05
N VAL A 506 -24.35 -11.54 7.90
CA VAL A 506 -25.12 -10.93 9.00
C VAL A 506 -25.77 -12.01 9.86
N THR A 507 -25.48 -12.04 11.17
CA THR A 507 -26.04 -13.00 12.13
C THR A 507 -27.16 -12.43 12.99
N GLY A 508 -27.35 -11.11 12.98
CA GLY A 508 -28.50 -10.41 13.54
C GLY A 508 -28.18 -9.39 14.64
N ALA A 509 -26.96 -9.38 15.17
CA ALA A 509 -26.51 -8.44 16.20
C ALA A 509 -25.66 -7.29 15.63
N GLU A 510 -25.29 -7.37 14.36
CA GLU A 510 -24.40 -6.43 13.71
C GLU A 510 -25.08 -5.10 13.42
N ARG A 511 -24.26 -4.05 13.35
CA ARG A 511 -24.70 -2.68 13.10
C ARG A 511 -23.80 -2.00 12.07
N LEU A 512 -24.40 -1.12 11.27
CA LEU A 512 -23.70 -0.21 10.38
C LEU A 512 -23.75 1.18 10.99
N ALA A 513 -22.59 1.81 11.18
CA ALA A 513 -22.47 3.20 11.61
C ALA A 513 -21.70 4.01 10.56
N VAL A 514 -22.18 5.22 10.29
CA VAL A 514 -21.55 6.17 9.36
C VAL A 514 -21.43 7.51 10.08
N THR A 515 -20.20 8.02 10.17
CA THR A 515 -19.92 9.36 10.69
C THR A 515 -19.65 10.31 9.55
N ALA A 516 -20.53 11.29 9.38
CA ALA A 516 -20.50 12.22 8.25
C ALA A 516 -20.48 13.68 8.71
N HIS A 517 -19.94 14.54 7.86
CA HIS A 517 -19.97 16.00 7.99
C HIS A 517 -20.31 16.58 6.62
N GLY A 518 -21.36 17.38 6.51
CA GLY A 518 -21.89 17.73 5.19
C GLY A 518 -22.57 19.09 5.08
N THR A 519 -23.10 19.33 3.89
CA THR A 519 -23.93 20.47 3.55
C THR A 519 -25.40 20.11 3.78
N ASP A 520 -26.16 21.01 4.42
CA ASP A 520 -27.61 20.85 4.54
C ASP A 520 -28.29 20.79 3.16
N GLY A 521 -29.32 19.97 3.04
CA GLY A 521 -30.11 19.84 1.81
C GLY A 521 -29.52 18.90 0.75
N VAL A 522 -28.39 18.25 1.04
CA VAL A 522 -27.96 17.03 0.36
C VAL A 522 -28.55 15.84 1.14
N ASP A 523 -28.99 14.81 0.42
CA ASP A 523 -29.39 13.53 0.99
C ASP A 523 -28.22 12.55 0.83
N LEU A 524 -27.71 12.01 1.94
CA LEU A 524 -26.66 10.98 1.96
C LEU A 524 -27.25 9.64 2.44
N GLU A 525 -26.97 8.59 1.68
CA GLU A 525 -27.30 7.20 2.00
C GLU A 525 -26.08 6.30 1.90
N VAL A 526 -26.07 5.24 2.70
CA VAL A 526 -25.11 4.14 2.63
C VAL A 526 -25.80 2.91 2.05
N GLY A 527 -25.16 2.31 1.05
CA GLY A 527 -25.71 1.18 0.29
C GLY A 527 -25.07 -0.13 0.73
N LEU A 528 -25.91 -1.15 0.93
CA LEU A 528 -25.48 -2.54 1.09
C LEU A 528 -25.89 -3.35 -0.13
N LEU A 529 -24.90 -3.94 -0.81
CA LEU A 529 -25.11 -4.89 -1.89
C LEU A 529 -24.91 -6.30 -1.33
N PHE A 530 -25.77 -7.25 -1.66
CA PHE A 530 -25.71 -8.61 -1.11
C PHE A 530 -25.37 -9.64 -2.18
N GLN A 531 -24.74 -10.74 -1.79
CA GLN A 531 -24.34 -11.82 -2.72
C GLN A 531 -25.53 -12.49 -3.41
N ASP A 532 -26.69 -12.55 -2.73
CA ASP A 532 -27.94 -13.11 -3.26
C ASP A 532 -28.69 -12.15 -4.21
N ALA A 533 -28.29 -10.88 -4.26
CA ALA A 533 -28.87 -9.84 -5.11
C ALA A 533 -27.79 -8.80 -5.52
N PRO A 534 -26.80 -9.19 -6.35
CA PRO A 534 -25.62 -8.39 -6.62
C PRO A 534 -25.84 -7.19 -7.57
N ASP A 535 -27.05 -7.00 -8.08
CA ASP A 535 -27.39 -5.92 -9.00
C ASP A 535 -28.19 -4.77 -8.35
N ALA A 536 -28.57 -4.92 -7.07
CA ALA A 536 -29.46 -3.98 -6.39
C ALA A 536 -28.96 -3.64 -4.98
N PHE A 537 -28.57 -2.37 -4.78
CA PHE A 537 -28.27 -1.85 -3.45
C PHE A 537 -29.53 -1.70 -2.61
N VAL A 538 -29.40 -2.05 -1.33
CA VAL A 538 -30.32 -1.60 -0.29
C VAL A 538 -29.74 -0.32 0.33
N TRP A 539 -30.44 0.80 0.18
CA TRP A 539 -30.01 2.11 0.68
C TRP A 539 -30.56 2.38 2.08
N LEU A 540 -29.69 2.85 2.98
CA LEU A 540 -30.00 3.26 4.34
C LEU A 540 -29.61 4.72 4.52
N ALA A 541 -30.49 5.54 5.09
CA ALA A 541 -30.22 6.96 5.29
C ALA A 541 -29.05 7.19 6.26
N ALA A 542 -28.02 7.93 5.85
CA ALA A 542 -26.92 8.33 6.74
C ALA A 542 -27.04 9.79 7.17
N GLY A 543 -27.74 10.62 6.38
CA GLY A 543 -27.93 12.05 6.65
C GLY A 543 -26.69 12.88 6.32
N SER A 544 -26.91 14.17 6.08
CA SER A 544 -25.81 15.13 5.98
C SER A 544 -26.24 16.47 6.53
N ALA A 545 -25.56 16.85 7.61
CA ALA A 545 -25.72 18.13 8.29
C ALA A 545 -24.34 18.72 8.57
N ALA A 546 -24.30 20.01 8.88
CA ALA A 546 -23.10 20.66 9.39
C ALA A 546 -22.64 20.01 10.71
N GLY A 547 -21.33 19.86 10.89
CA GLY A 547 -20.77 19.15 12.03
C GLY A 547 -20.75 17.63 11.87
N TRP A 548 -19.84 16.98 12.61
CA TRP A 548 -19.75 15.53 12.62
C TRP A 548 -20.94 14.93 13.36
N HIS A 549 -21.62 13.98 12.72
CA HIS A 549 -22.72 13.22 13.31
C HIS A 549 -22.63 11.77 12.86
N THR A 550 -23.02 10.86 13.75
CA THR A 550 -23.01 9.42 13.49
C THR A 550 -24.43 8.89 13.40
N THR A 551 -24.75 8.25 12.29
CA THR A 551 -26.01 7.53 12.09
C THR A 551 -25.75 6.03 12.19
N THR A 552 -26.55 5.31 12.96
CA THR A 552 -26.41 3.86 13.18
C THR A 552 -27.67 3.10 12.76
N HIS A 553 -27.50 2.00 12.03
CA HIS A 553 -28.53 1.07 11.62
C HIS A 553 -28.25 -0.32 12.15
N GLY A 554 -29.24 -0.96 12.78
CA GLY A 554 -29.17 -2.39 13.07
C GLY A 554 -29.35 -3.20 11.78
N LEU A 555 -28.54 -4.24 11.59
CA LEU A 555 -28.59 -5.09 10.39
C LEU A 555 -29.46 -6.34 10.56
N GLY A 556 -30.17 -6.48 11.68
CA GLY A 556 -30.95 -7.67 12.01
C GLY A 556 -31.98 -8.11 10.96
N THR A 557 -32.52 -7.17 10.17
CA THR A 557 -33.43 -7.45 9.05
C THR A 557 -32.78 -8.20 7.90
N PHE A 558 -31.45 -8.20 7.81
CA PHE A 558 -30.65 -8.87 6.77
C PHE A 558 -30.03 -10.18 7.25
N ARG A 559 -30.46 -10.72 8.40
CA ARG A 559 -29.96 -11.97 8.97
C ARG A 559 -29.91 -13.09 7.92
N GLY A 560 -28.76 -13.76 7.82
CA GLY A 560 -28.50 -14.86 6.90
C GLY A 560 -28.05 -14.42 5.51
N ARG A 561 -28.03 -13.12 5.21
CA ARG A 561 -27.49 -12.58 3.94
C ARG A 561 -26.04 -12.17 4.12
N THR A 562 -25.29 -12.22 3.03
CA THR A 562 -23.87 -11.82 2.97
C THR A 562 -23.73 -10.52 2.20
N ILE A 563 -23.23 -9.48 2.86
CA ILE A 563 -22.92 -8.19 2.23
C ILE A 563 -21.69 -8.40 1.33
N ALA A 564 -21.88 -8.20 0.03
CA ALA A 564 -20.89 -8.32 -1.03
C ALA A 564 -20.15 -7.00 -1.32
N ALA A 565 -20.83 -5.88 -1.14
CA ALA A 565 -20.21 -4.56 -1.30
C ALA A 565 -20.91 -3.48 -0.47
N VAL A 566 -20.16 -2.41 -0.17
CA VAL A 566 -20.65 -1.19 0.47
C VAL A 566 -20.42 0.00 -0.44
N GLY A 567 -21.40 0.89 -0.54
CA GLY A 567 -21.32 2.12 -1.32
C GLY A 567 -22.00 3.30 -0.66
N LEU A 568 -21.96 4.45 -1.32
CA LEU A 568 -22.64 5.69 -0.93
C LEU A 568 -23.54 6.16 -2.06
N ARG A 569 -24.61 6.86 -1.72
CA ARG A 569 -25.40 7.65 -2.66
C ARG A 569 -25.56 9.06 -2.13
N VAL A 570 -25.33 10.04 -2.99
CA VAL A 570 -25.62 11.45 -2.73
C VAL A 570 -26.64 11.96 -3.74
N SER A 571 -27.64 12.67 -3.26
CA SER A 571 -28.67 13.29 -4.10
C SER A 571 -29.11 14.63 -3.50
N SER A 572 -29.79 15.45 -4.29
CA SER A 572 -30.36 16.71 -3.79
C SER A 572 -31.63 17.03 -4.54
N ARG A 573 -32.66 17.51 -3.83
CA ARG A 573 -33.93 17.94 -4.44
C ARG A 573 -33.86 19.32 -5.08
N ARG A 574 -32.78 20.07 -4.86
CA ARG A 574 -32.56 21.42 -5.38
C ARG A 574 -31.11 21.57 -5.83
N PRO A 575 -30.82 22.41 -6.83
CA PRO A 575 -29.45 22.77 -7.15
C PRO A 575 -28.70 23.27 -5.90
N THR A 576 -27.58 22.64 -5.60
CA THR A 576 -26.73 22.92 -4.43
C THR A 576 -25.28 22.61 -4.76
N ARG A 577 -24.37 22.98 -3.85
CA ARG A 577 -22.97 22.53 -3.88
C ARG A 577 -22.77 21.46 -2.82
N CYS A 578 -22.57 20.24 -3.29
CA CYS A 578 -22.23 19.09 -2.46
C CYS A 578 -20.82 19.27 -1.88
N ALA A 579 -20.68 18.99 -0.58
CA ALA A 579 -19.42 18.85 0.12
C ALA A 579 -19.65 17.91 1.32
N ILE A 580 -19.75 16.61 1.03
CA ILE A 580 -20.00 15.57 2.03
C ILE A 580 -18.69 14.86 2.35
N ARG A 581 -18.33 14.84 3.63
CA ARG A 581 -17.21 14.08 4.16
C ARG A 581 -17.72 12.87 4.93
N ILE A 582 -17.13 11.71 4.67
CA ILE A 582 -17.28 10.52 5.51
C ILE A 582 -16.00 10.36 6.30
N GLY A 583 -16.10 10.57 7.61
CA GLY A 583 -14.98 10.46 8.53
C GLY A 583 -14.86 9.07 9.15
N GLU A 584 -15.94 8.29 9.15
CA GLU A 584 -15.91 6.88 9.55
C GLU A 584 -17.01 6.08 8.85
N LEU A 585 -16.66 4.88 8.41
CA LEU A 585 -17.59 3.83 8.01
C LEU A 585 -17.28 2.58 8.84
N ALA A 586 -18.25 2.12 9.62
CA ALA A 586 -18.09 1.02 10.56
C ALA A 586 -19.20 -0.02 10.38
N LEU A 587 -18.80 -1.25 10.07
CA LEU A 587 -19.63 -2.45 10.10
C LEU A 587 -19.20 -3.24 11.33
N LEU A 588 -19.95 -3.10 12.42
CA LEU A 588 -19.58 -3.58 13.74
C LEU A 588 -20.32 -4.88 14.07
N GLY A 589 -19.64 -5.73 14.85
CA GLY A 589 -20.25 -6.89 15.48
C GLY A 589 -21.14 -6.49 16.68
N PRO A 590 -21.29 -7.40 17.67
CA PRO A 590 -21.90 -7.09 18.97
C PRO A 590 -21.21 -5.93 19.69
N GLU A 591 -21.79 -5.44 20.78
CA GLU A 591 -21.17 -4.40 21.60
C GLU A 591 -19.75 -4.76 22.05
N PHE A 592 -18.83 -3.81 21.90
CA PHE A 592 -17.44 -3.96 22.32
C PHE A 592 -17.29 -3.60 23.79
N THR A 593 -16.44 -4.34 24.48
CA THR A 593 -15.94 -3.92 25.79
C THR A 593 -14.74 -3.02 25.55
N PRO A 594 -14.68 -1.81 26.15
CA PRO A 594 -13.51 -0.96 26.04
C PRO A 594 -12.24 -1.69 26.51
N PRO A 595 -11.07 -1.42 25.90
CA PRO A 595 -9.83 -2.08 26.30
C PRO A 595 -9.44 -1.75 27.74
N ALA A 596 -8.69 -2.65 28.37
CA ALA A 596 -8.04 -2.35 29.65
C ALA A 596 -7.02 -1.20 29.51
N PRO A 597 -6.75 -0.43 30.58
CA PRO A 597 -5.67 0.55 30.56
C PRO A 597 -4.34 -0.08 30.17
N PRO A 598 -3.48 0.60 29.39
CA PRO A 598 -2.14 0.11 29.10
C PRO A 598 -1.35 -0.16 30.38
N GLU A 599 -0.56 -1.22 30.39
CA GLU A 599 0.29 -1.60 31.52
C GLU A 599 1.77 -1.37 31.18
N ASP A 600 2.57 -1.15 32.22
CA ASP A 600 4.02 -0.96 32.12
C ASP A 600 4.45 0.20 31.20
N PHE A 601 3.66 1.27 31.11
CA PHE A 601 4.01 2.45 30.30
C PHE A 601 5.17 3.25 30.93
N THR A 602 6.34 3.20 30.30
CA THR A 602 7.59 3.80 30.81
C THR A 602 8.24 4.74 29.80
N VAL A 603 9.00 5.71 30.35
CA VAL A 603 10.04 6.44 29.60
C VAL A 603 11.36 5.69 29.81
N ASP A 604 11.85 5.06 28.76
CA ASP A 604 13.07 4.25 28.79
C ASP A 604 14.33 5.14 28.72
N GLU A 605 14.31 6.16 27.86
CA GLU A 605 15.43 7.03 27.57
C GLU A 605 14.95 8.40 27.04
N VAL A 606 15.69 9.47 27.31
CA VAL A 606 15.46 10.80 26.73
C VAL A 606 16.79 11.35 26.22
N LEU A 607 16.86 11.64 24.92
CA LEU A 607 18.06 12.12 24.25
C LEU A 607 17.80 13.49 23.62
N ALA A 608 18.69 14.45 23.86
CA ALA A 608 18.67 15.74 23.17
C ALA A 608 19.53 15.66 21.91
N ASP A 609 19.06 16.28 20.83
CA ASP A 609 19.81 16.41 19.59
C ASP A 609 19.44 17.68 18.85
N GLY A 610 20.40 18.61 18.74
CA GLY A 610 20.17 19.94 18.17
C GLY A 610 18.95 20.63 18.77
N GLU A 611 17.96 20.91 17.91
CA GLU A 611 16.68 21.55 18.29
C GLU A 611 15.56 20.53 18.59
N SER A 612 15.90 19.26 18.81
CA SER A 612 14.96 18.18 19.10
C SER A 612 15.30 17.42 20.38
N VAL A 613 14.29 16.77 20.95
CA VAL A 613 14.43 15.77 22.01
C VAL A 613 13.66 14.52 21.61
N HIS A 614 14.31 13.38 21.69
CA HIS A 614 13.73 12.07 21.41
C HIS A 614 13.46 11.34 22.72
N VAL A 615 12.20 10.92 22.91
CA VAL A 615 11.72 10.20 24.08
C VAL A 615 11.39 8.77 23.67
N PHE A 616 12.13 7.82 24.23
CA PHE A 616 11.93 6.39 24.01
C PHE A 616 10.93 5.86 25.02
N LEU A 617 9.84 5.29 24.51
CA LEU A 617 8.73 4.81 25.30
C LEU A 617 8.55 3.31 25.07
N SER A 618 8.16 2.60 26.13
CA SER A 618 7.72 1.21 26.04
C SER A 618 6.51 0.94 26.92
N TRP A 619 5.76 -0.12 26.59
CA TRP A 619 4.62 -0.62 27.36
C TRP A 619 4.35 -2.09 27.02
N ARG A 620 3.45 -2.73 27.77
CA ARG A 620 3.04 -4.10 27.45
C ARG A 620 2.01 -4.12 26.33
N LEU A 621 2.35 -4.73 25.18
CA LEU A 621 1.40 -4.94 24.10
C LEU A 621 0.24 -5.84 24.58
N THR A 622 -0.99 -5.36 24.41
CA THR A 622 -2.21 -6.13 24.68
C THR A 622 -2.81 -6.53 23.34
N GLY A 623 -2.88 -7.83 23.06
CA GLY A 623 -3.27 -8.32 21.73
C GLY A 623 -4.77 -8.29 21.46
N ASP A 624 -5.61 -8.62 22.44
CA ASP A 624 -7.05 -8.77 22.22
C ASP A 624 -7.79 -7.43 22.34
N GLY A 625 -8.56 -7.08 21.30
CA GLY A 625 -9.49 -5.96 21.32
C GLY A 625 -8.87 -4.57 21.15
N VAL A 626 -7.54 -4.46 20.95
CA VAL A 626 -6.86 -3.18 20.68
C VAL A 626 -6.57 -3.05 19.18
N ARG A 627 -6.97 -1.92 18.60
CA ARG A 627 -6.66 -1.55 17.21
C ARG A 627 -5.34 -0.78 17.12
N HIS A 628 -5.13 0.15 18.05
CA HIS A 628 -3.95 0.99 18.14
C HIS A 628 -3.87 1.65 19.53
N TYR A 629 -2.74 2.29 19.80
CA TYR A 629 -2.51 3.15 20.93
C TYR A 629 -2.36 4.60 20.47
N ASP A 630 -2.99 5.52 21.20
CA ASP A 630 -2.79 6.96 21.06
C ASP A 630 -1.88 7.46 22.19
N LEU A 631 -0.82 8.15 21.81
CA LEU A 631 0.05 8.89 22.71
C LEU A 631 -0.33 10.36 22.67
N LEU A 632 -0.64 10.92 23.84
CA LEU A 632 -1.14 12.28 23.99
C LEU A 632 -0.34 13.00 25.06
N ARG A 633 -0.28 14.33 24.99
CA ARG A 633 0.07 15.14 26.15
C ARG A 633 -1.05 15.03 27.21
N ASP A 634 -0.66 14.98 28.47
CA ASP A 634 -1.61 14.83 29.58
C ASP A 634 -2.28 16.16 29.98
N ASP A 635 -1.59 17.28 29.76
CA ASP A 635 -2.04 18.63 30.15
C ASP A 635 -3.17 19.18 29.27
N ASP A 636 -3.02 19.11 27.95
CA ASP A 636 -3.98 19.68 26.98
C ASP A 636 -4.66 18.64 26.08
N GLY A 637 -4.21 17.39 26.13
CA GLY A 637 -4.71 16.31 25.28
C GLY A 637 -4.30 16.43 23.81
N SER A 638 -3.25 17.20 23.50
CA SER A 638 -2.64 17.28 22.17
C SER A 638 -2.08 15.92 21.75
N TRP A 639 -2.19 15.61 20.47
CA TRP A 639 -1.71 14.34 19.92
C TRP A 639 -0.18 14.36 19.71
N LEU A 640 0.47 13.24 20.04
CA LEU A 640 1.93 13.07 19.94
C LEU A 640 2.32 11.85 19.08
N GLY A 641 1.41 10.91 18.86
CA GLY A 641 1.70 9.70 18.11
C GLY A 641 0.56 8.70 18.14
N ARG A 642 0.52 7.84 17.12
CA ARG A 642 -0.36 6.68 17.06
C ARG A 642 0.41 5.49 16.51
N ILE A 643 0.26 4.33 17.13
CA ILE A 643 0.92 3.09 16.70
C ILE A 643 0.20 1.85 17.25
N TYR A 644 0.32 0.70 16.57
CA TYR A 644 0.04 -0.61 17.16
C TYR A 644 1.37 -1.35 17.38
N ASP A 645 2.01 -1.11 18.53
CA ASP A 645 3.31 -1.67 18.89
C ASP A 645 3.47 -1.66 20.43
N ASP A 646 4.59 -2.16 20.95
CA ASP A 646 5.00 -2.03 22.36
C ASP A 646 6.06 -0.94 22.60
N VAL A 647 6.53 -0.27 21.55
CA VAL A 647 7.55 0.79 21.64
C VAL A 647 7.22 1.97 20.73
N TYR A 648 7.63 3.16 21.14
CA TYR A 648 7.53 4.38 20.32
C TYR A 648 8.69 5.32 20.61
N CYS A 649 9.23 5.96 19.57
CA CYS A 649 10.22 7.01 19.68
C CYS A 649 9.55 8.34 19.32
N LEU A 650 9.16 9.09 20.34
CA LEU A 650 8.53 10.40 20.20
C LEU A 650 9.61 11.45 19.96
N SER A 651 9.47 12.25 18.90
CA SER A 651 10.28 13.45 18.68
C SER A 651 9.51 14.69 19.13
N LEU A 652 10.16 15.54 19.94
CA LEU A 652 9.61 16.81 20.42
C LEU A 652 10.59 17.94 20.07
N PRO A 653 10.10 19.15 19.72
CA PRO A 653 10.98 20.32 19.58
C PRO A 653 11.62 20.65 20.93
N ALA A 654 12.87 21.12 20.93
CA ALA A 654 13.64 21.45 22.12
C ALA A 654 12.80 22.26 23.14
N PRO A 655 12.93 21.96 24.44
CA PRO A 655 12.08 22.58 25.45
C PRO A 655 12.29 24.10 25.48
N ALA A 656 11.21 24.85 25.67
CA ALA A 656 11.35 26.22 26.16
C ALA A 656 12.06 26.17 27.53
N ALA A 657 12.82 27.21 27.90
CA ALA A 657 13.63 27.23 29.14
C ALA A 657 12.84 26.92 30.44
N SER A 658 11.50 27.03 30.40
CA SER A 658 10.59 26.72 31.49
C SER A 658 10.00 25.29 31.47
N GLU A 659 10.06 24.55 30.37
CA GLU A 659 9.49 23.20 30.23
C GLU A 659 10.55 22.14 30.58
N THR A 660 10.61 21.72 31.83
CA THR A 660 11.56 20.67 32.27
C THR A 660 10.98 19.27 32.24
N VAL A 661 9.65 19.14 32.10
CA VAL A 661 8.92 17.87 32.12
C VAL A 661 7.78 17.92 31.10
N THR A 662 7.67 16.88 30.28
CA THR A 662 6.48 16.63 29.46
C THR A 662 5.71 15.46 30.05
N ARG A 663 4.44 15.68 30.39
CA ARG A 663 3.55 14.63 30.89
C ARG A 663 2.85 13.94 29.73
N LEU A 664 2.96 12.62 29.71
CA LEU A 664 2.48 11.77 28.64
C LEU A 664 1.35 10.88 29.16
N ARG A 665 0.35 10.65 28.31
CA ARG A 665 -0.65 9.61 28.54
C ARG A 665 -0.78 8.70 27.31
N LEU A 666 -0.89 7.41 27.58
CA LEU A 666 -1.08 6.35 26.58
C LEU A 666 -2.49 5.79 26.73
N VAL A 667 -3.21 5.69 25.61
CA VAL A 667 -4.61 5.21 25.57
C VAL A 667 -4.72 4.08 24.56
N ALA A 668 -5.25 2.93 24.98
CA ALA A 668 -5.60 1.84 24.06
C ALA A 668 -6.98 2.11 23.43
N VAL A 669 -7.09 1.90 22.11
CA VAL A 669 -8.30 2.17 21.34
C VAL A 669 -8.78 0.90 20.65
N ALA A 670 -10.05 0.54 20.84
CA ALA A 670 -10.67 -0.61 20.19
C ALA A 670 -11.10 -0.31 18.74
N PRO A 671 -11.43 -1.35 17.94
CA PRO A 671 -11.95 -1.17 16.58
C PRO A 671 -13.11 -0.19 16.47
N ASP A 672 -14.07 -0.23 17.41
CA ASP A 672 -15.25 0.63 17.42
C ASP A 672 -14.99 2.07 17.92
N GLY A 673 -13.73 2.39 18.24
CA GLY A 673 -13.32 3.70 18.75
C GLY A 673 -13.45 3.87 20.27
N SER A 674 -13.95 2.86 21.00
CA SER A 674 -13.94 2.91 22.46
C SER A 674 -12.51 2.95 23.00
N ARG A 675 -12.29 3.76 24.05
CA ARG A 675 -10.98 4.07 24.60
C ARG A 675 -10.85 3.56 26.03
N SER A 676 -9.67 3.04 26.38
CA SER A 676 -9.33 2.65 27.75
C SER A 676 -9.22 3.86 28.69
N ALA A 677 -9.13 3.62 30.00
CA ALA A 677 -8.51 4.61 30.88
C ALA A 677 -7.02 4.79 30.49
N PRO A 678 -6.44 5.98 30.68
CA PRO A 678 -5.04 6.23 30.29
C PRO A 678 -4.06 5.62 31.28
N ALA A 679 -2.87 5.25 30.78
CA ALA A 679 -1.65 5.12 31.58
C ALA A 679 -0.81 6.39 31.42
N THR A 680 -0.06 6.81 32.44
CA THR A 680 0.70 8.07 32.42
C THR A 680 2.19 7.87 32.69
N ALA A 681 3.03 8.69 32.08
CA ALA A 681 4.46 8.75 32.33
C ALA A 681 4.97 10.20 32.25
N GLU A 682 6.12 10.50 32.86
CA GLU A 682 6.75 11.82 32.81
C GLU A 682 8.11 11.73 32.12
N ALA A 683 8.29 12.51 31.04
CA ALA A 683 9.58 12.64 30.35
C ALA A 683 10.32 13.88 30.87
N HIS A 684 11.41 13.65 31.62
CA HIS A 684 12.29 14.72 32.11
C HIS A 684 13.22 15.17 30.98
N ARG A 685 13.09 16.42 30.56
CA ARG A 685 13.80 16.94 29.38
C ARG A 685 15.20 17.46 29.78
N PRO A 686 16.27 17.12 29.02
CA PRO A 686 17.59 17.69 29.23
C PRO A 686 17.53 19.21 29.10
N ARG A 687 18.36 19.91 29.88
CA ARG A 687 18.51 21.37 29.78
C ARG A 687 19.50 21.78 28.72
#